data_AF-A0A8H5KGQ9-F1
#
_entry.id   AF-A0A8H5KGQ9-F1
#
_cell.length_a   1.000
_cell.length_b   1.000
_cell.length_c   1.000
_cell.angle_alpha   90.00
_cell.angle_beta   90.00
_cell.angle_gamma   90.00
#
_symmetry.space_group_name_H-M   'P 1'
#
loop_
_entity.id
_entity.type
_entity.pdbx_description
1 polymer ?
#
loop_
_entity_poly.entity_id
_entity_poly.type
_entity_poly.pdbx_seq_one_letter_code
_entity_poly.pdbx_strand_id
1 'polypeptide(L)'
;MAPRGRQNTSARETRNARKPATTSRGGIQKRKAGRVDGDGDLDMDSAARRAKKATTADVKPTRSSTRTSTRGGPSKNAQNVLKHLSNGTAASLASRISSASSGKGPKTRSQDMTGLTVLRVGGLKESKAASNAGGGVNDLLGFMERKAGSFRTGSKRKVAIKKHHTVGDYVYIGASGDDASELIKLNTFTFAGAPLEVIEVDEVPDRGTAIESKTTLELRTKLQEILSSRYLGANKLLNLDALASDANLVTLGMFESRERALKTFRGLMAVCESLFKTDKEKQDAIESISLANNNIDDVGQVEVVATTFPRLKNLDMSGNQVASMQALQPWKGKFKYLETLFMTGNPIETTDPSYPSTLLEWFPRLQNINGTQLRSPEQIAEQEAALRPKPIPQNGPDFRDVGGIGENFLLEFFAAYDSDRPGLASRLYDEDSRFSISVDTRAAPDPNAAAPMSWASYIKLSRNLTKITMPNPRIQRLFRGTASIQDAWKTLPLTRHPDIKVEINKYIMDCHPLQGLVDPSGQSSGGVDGLIVAVHGEFEEQDPNTNATGKRSFSRTFVLGPGKPGQGVIRVVSDMLSLRTYSLLPNVFAAPASIPTTAPADQHQAMITELCKQTGMTPQYSEMCLTQVNWEFDQALVIFNEKKSQLPAEAFATMVGS
;
A
#
# COMPACT_ATOMS: atom_id res chain seq x y z
N MET A 1 -9.95 -31.02 -50.21
CA MET A 1 -10.79 -30.51 -51.32
C MET A 1 -11.60 -29.32 -50.82
N ALA A 2 -12.11 -28.46 -51.71
CA ALA A 2 -13.15 -27.47 -51.42
C ALA A 2 -14.39 -27.78 -52.27
N PRO A 3 -15.59 -27.30 -51.89
CA PRO A 3 -16.13 -26.10 -52.56
C PRO A 3 -16.72 -25.10 -51.52
N ARG A 4 -16.87 -23.77 -51.72
CA ARG A 4 -17.45 -22.95 -52.83
C ARG A 4 -18.97 -23.22 -53.03
N GLY A 5 -19.90 -22.25 -53.06
CA GLY A 5 -19.86 -20.81 -52.78
C GLY A 5 -20.18 -19.90 -53.97
N ARG A 6 -21.38 -19.27 -53.98
CA ARG A 6 -21.89 -18.10 -54.77
C ARG A 6 -23.30 -17.74 -54.21
N GLN A 7 -23.70 -16.48 -53.95
CA GLN A 7 -24.06 -15.35 -54.85
C GLN A 7 -25.34 -15.63 -55.68
N ASN A 8 -26.26 -14.68 -55.93
CA ASN A 8 -26.03 -13.25 -56.25
C ASN A 8 -27.29 -12.33 -56.13
N THR A 9 -27.11 -11.00 -56.36
CA THR A 9 -28.10 -9.97 -56.84
C THR A 9 -29.33 -9.55 -55.97
N SER A 10 -29.86 -8.31 -55.98
CA SER A 10 -29.42 -7.00 -56.58
C SER A 10 -30.27 -5.76 -56.19
N ALA A 11 -29.67 -4.55 -56.28
CA ALA A 11 -30.28 -3.22 -56.59
C ALA A 11 -31.13 -2.48 -55.50
N ARG A 12 -31.26 -1.12 -55.43
CA ARG A 12 -30.62 0.10 -56.02
C ARG A 12 -31.08 1.35 -55.21
N GLU A 13 -30.56 2.60 -55.30
CA GLU A 13 -29.35 3.17 -55.95
C GLU A 13 -28.31 3.57 -54.86
N THR A 14 -28.16 4.76 -54.25
CA THR A 14 -28.48 6.17 -54.58
C THR A 14 -27.23 7.09 -54.48
N ARG A 15 -27.17 8.04 -55.43
CA ARG A 15 -26.29 9.23 -55.57
C ARG A 15 -26.31 10.15 -54.33
N ASN A 16 -25.30 10.98 -54.01
CA ASN A 16 -24.05 11.43 -54.66
C ASN A 16 -23.17 12.11 -53.55
N ALA A 17 -21.89 12.48 -53.65
CA ALA A 17 -20.73 12.27 -54.55
C ALA A 17 -19.45 12.66 -53.71
N ARG A 18 -18.20 12.82 -54.16
CA ARG A 18 -17.49 12.74 -55.47
C ARG A 18 -16.03 12.25 -55.23
N LYS A 19 -15.07 12.59 -56.09
CA LYS A 19 -13.61 12.28 -56.09
C LYS A 19 -12.92 13.20 -57.15
N PRO A 20 -11.57 13.32 -57.31
CA PRO A 20 -10.47 12.31 -57.34
C PRO A 20 -9.35 12.53 -56.28
N ALA A 21 -8.39 11.65 -55.96
CA ALA A 21 -7.53 10.70 -56.71
C ALA A 21 -6.31 11.39 -57.42
N THR A 22 -5.11 10.80 -57.62
CA THR A 22 -4.67 9.39 -57.77
C THR A 22 -3.20 9.11 -57.32
N THR A 23 -2.87 7.85 -56.99
CA THR A 23 -1.62 7.04 -57.21
C THR A 23 -0.23 7.72 -57.32
N SER A 24 0.89 7.13 -56.83
CA SER A 24 1.42 5.83 -57.32
C SER A 24 2.53 5.18 -56.47
N ARG A 25 2.91 3.96 -56.88
CA ARG A 25 3.79 2.94 -56.27
C ARG A 25 5.27 3.34 -56.08
N GLY A 26 5.92 2.71 -55.09
CA GLY A 26 7.09 1.84 -55.39
C GLY A 26 8.38 2.03 -54.57
N GLY A 27 9.03 0.90 -54.22
CA GLY A 27 10.46 0.86 -53.85
C GLY A 27 10.79 0.36 -52.44
N ILE A 28 11.29 -0.89 -52.32
CA ILE A 28 11.98 -1.39 -51.12
C ILE A 28 13.49 -1.44 -51.43
N GLN A 29 14.33 -0.89 -50.56
CA GLN A 29 15.76 -1.19 -50.53
C GLN A 29 16.26 -1.39 -49.09
N LYS A 30 17.05 -2.45 -48.89
CA LYS A 30 17.78 -2.72 -47.64
C LYS A 30 18.94 -1.73 -47.49
N ARG A 31 19.22 -1.26 -46.27
CA ARG A 31 20.55 -0.74 -45.87
C ARG A 31 21.02 -1.40 -44.58
N LYS A 32 22.33 -1.40 -44.38
CA LYS A 32 23.04 -2.21 -43.36
C LYS A 32 23.06 -1.54 -41.98
N ALA A 33 23.41 -2.35 -40.97
CA ALA A 33 23.58 -1.97 -39.58
C ALA A 33 24.40 -0.69 -39.36
N GLY A 34 23.97 0.12 -38.39
CA GLY A 34 24.84 1.08 -37.71
C GLY A 34 25.86 0.36 -36.83
N ARG A 35 26.99 1.01 -36.54
CA ARG A 35 27.94 0.54 -35.53
C ARG A 35 27.53 1.09 -34.16
N VAL A 36 27.48 0.21 -33.17
CA VAL A 36 27.47 0.55 -31.74
C VAL A 36 28.94 0.72 -31.32
N ASP A 37 29.23 1.63 -30.39
CA ASP A 37 30.55 1.81 -29.79
C ASP A 37 30.67 1.03 -28.46
N GLY A 38 31.78 1.23 -27.74
CA GLY A 38 32.27 0.26 -26.73
C GLY A 38 31.38 0.03 -25.51
N ASP A 39 30.55 1.01 -25.14
CA ASP A 39 29.76 1.00 -23.91
C ASP A 39 28.23 0.92 -24.14
N GLY A 40 27.76 0.97 -25.39
CA GLY A 40 26.47 0.40 -25.78
C GLY A 40 25.20 1.25 -25.66
N ASP A 41 25.30 2.54 -25.31
CA ASP A 41 24.13 3.43 -25.22
C ASP A 41 23.67 3.98 -26.59
N LEU A 42 22.36 4.24 -26.72
CA LEU A 42 21.72 4.80 -27.92
C LEU A 42 20.87 6.03 -27.54
N ASP A 43 21.54 7.17 -27.37
CA ASP A 43 20.88 8.46 -27.11
C ASP A 43 19.96 8.87 -28.28
N MET A 44 18.66 8.76 -28.05
CA MET A 44 17.59 9.02 -29.02
C MET A 44 16.72 10.19 -28.56
N ASP A 45 17.25 11.43 -28.61
CA ASP A 45 16.40 12.62 -28.50
C ASP A 45 16.95 13.84 -29.25
N SER A 46 16.12 14.47 -30.09
CA SER A 46 16.05 15.93 -30.23
C SER A 46 15.02 16.45 -31.26
N ALA A 47 14.23 17.42 -30.77
CA ALA A 47 13.73 18.62 -31.46
C ALA A 47 12.62 18.53 -32.54
N ALA A 48 11.53 19.28 -32.28
CA ALA A 48 11.18 20.45 -33.11
C ALA A 48 10.19 21.47 -32.47
N ARG A 49 10.69 22.68 -32.10
CA ARG A 49 10.18 24.03 -32.49
C ARG A 49 8.75 24.48 -32.02
N ARG A 50 8.40 25.77 -31.84
CA ARG A 50 9.05 27.08 -32.16
C ARG A 50 8.43 28.29 -31.41
N ALA A 51 9.18 29.41 -31.40
CA ALA A 51 8.74 30.84 -31.37
C ALA A 51 8.44 31.50 -29.98
N LYS A 52 8.61 32.82 -29.75
CA LYS A 52 8.98 33.97 -30.63
C LYS A 52 9.45 35.24 -29.84
N LYS A 53 10.54 35.92 -30.27
CA LYS A 53 10.93 37.36 -30.02
C LYS A 53 11.14 37.84 -28.54
N ALA A 54 11.93 38.90 -28.23
CA ALA A 54 12.99 39.65 -28.94
C ALA A 54 13.82 40.58 -27.99
N THR A 55 14.92 41.16 -28.54
CA THR A 55 15.59 42.46 -28.18
C THR A 55 16.32 42.60 -26.82
N THR A 56 17.51 43.23 -26.68
CA THR A 56 18.54 43.77 -27.63
C THR A 56 19.87 44.09 -26.90
N ALA A 57 21.01 44.00 -27.62
CA ALA A 57 22.31 44.64 -27.33
C ALA A 57 23.05 44.26 -26.00
N ASP A 58 24.37 44.43 -25.84
CA ASP A 58 25.39 45.02 -26.74
C ASP A 58 26.73 44.22 -26.73
N VAL A 59 27.77 44.67 -27.46
CA VAL A 59 28.88 43.82 -27.97
C VAL A 59 30.30 44.41 -27.83
N LYS A 60 31.32 43.53 -27.85
CA LYS A 60 32.80 43.74 -28.06
C LYS A 60 33.66 44.23 -26.87
N PRO A 61 35.02 44.11 -26.92
CA PRO A 61 35.85 43.32 -27.85
C PRO A 61 36.90 42.36 -27.21
N THR A 62 37.26 41.37 -28.01
CA THR A 62 38.43 40.45 -27.97
C THR A 62 39.76 40.92 -27.36
N ARG A 63 40.52 39.96 -26.80
CA ARG A 63 41.85 39.58 -27.37
C ARG A 63 42.31 38.17 -26.96
N SER A 64 43.30 37.65 -27.69
CA SER A 64 43.71 36.24 -27.73
C SER A 64 45.13 36.00 -27.23
N SER A 65 45.42 34.80 -26.73
CA SER A 65 46.73 34.17 -26.98
C SER A 65 46.58 32.64 -27.10
N THR A 66 47.47 32.03 -27.89
CA THR A 66 47.43 30.60 -28.24
C THR A 66 48.66 29.90 -27.68
N ARG A 67 48.51 28.73 -27.04
CA ARG A 67 49.64 27.79 -26.96
C ARG A 67 49.24 26.33 -26.78
N THR A 68 49.98 25.48 -27.49
CA THR A 68 49.85 24.02 -27.59
C THR A 68 50.52 23.27 -26.44
N SER A 69 49.99 22.11 -26.06
CA SER A 69 50.75 20.84 -26.09
C SER A 69 49.90 19.63 -25.65
N THR A 70 50.38 18.43 -25.96
CA THR A 70 49.67 17.15 -25.78
C THR A 70 50.27 16.28 -24.68
N ARG A 71 49.47 15.87 -23.69
CA ARG A 71 49.39 14.49 -23.17
C ARG A 71 48.34 14.37 -22.06
N GLY A 72 47.49 13.34 -22.15
CA GLY A 72 46.59 12.97 -21.05
C GLY A 72 47.36 12.25 -19.93
N GLY A 73 47.05 12.58 -18.69
CA GLY A 73 47.51 11.89 -17.49
C GLY A 73 46.42 11.93 -16.41
N PRO A 74 46.39 10.96 -15.47
CA PRO A 74 45.36 10.90 -14.45
C PRO A 74 45.40 12.12 -13.52
N SER A 75 44.24 12.53 -13.01
CA SER A 75 44.11 13.74 -12.20
C SER A 75 44.89 13.66 -10.88
N LYS A 76 45.24 14.82 -10.31
CA LYS A 76 45.93 14.91 -9.00
C LYS A 76 45.19 14.15 -7.88
N ASN A 77 43.87 14.03 -7.97
CA ASN A 77 43.06 13.26 -7.02
C ASN A 77 43.36 11.76 -7.11
N ALA A 78 43.48 11.20 -8.32
CA ALA A 78 43.84 9.79 -8.50
C ALA A 78 45.27 9.49 -8.03
N GLN A 79 46.22 10.39 -8.31
CA GLN A 79 47.61 10.26 -7.83
C GLN A 79 47.71 10.31 -6.29
N ASN A 80 46.89 11.13 -5.63
CA ASN A 80 46.81 11.16 -4.17
C ASN A 80 46.17 9.89 -3.59
N VAL A 81 45.13 9.34 -4.21
CA VAL A 81 44.50 8.07 -3.77
C VAL A 81 45.50 6.93 -3.83
N LEU A 82 46.24 6.74 -4.94
CA LEU A 82 47.25 5.68 -5.04
C LEU A 82 48.36 5.83 -3.98
N LYS A 83 48.77 7.06 -3.64
CA LYS A 83 49.74 7.32 -2.56
C LYS A 83 49.25 7.00 -1.15
N HIS A 84 47.94 6.83 -0.95
CA HIS A 84 47.36 6.50 0.36
C HIS A 84 46.96 5.03 0.52
N LEU A 85 47.01 4.21 -0.54
CA LEU A 85 46.77 2.76 -0.45
C LEU A 85 48.04 1.94 -0.18
N SER A 86 49.25 2.49 -0.30
CA SER A 86 50.49 1.71 -0.17
C SER A 86 50.92 1.39 1.28
N ASN A 87 50.38 2.09 2.29
CA ASN A 87 50.91 2.07 3.65
C ASN A 87 49.84 1.81 4.74
N GLY A 88 49.69 0.56 5.16
CA GLY A 88 49.43 0.23 6.58
C GLY A 88 47.98 -0.06 7.05
N THR A 89 47.72 -1.35 7.28
CA THR A 89 46.86 -1.98 8.33
C THR A 89 45.40 -1.53 8.57
N ALA A 90 44.51 -2.53 8.63
CA ALA A 90 43.05 -2.37 8.70
C ALA A 90 42.49 -1.79 10.02
N ALA A 91 43.26 -1.80 11.13
CA ALA A 91 42.79 -1.30 12.43
C ALA A 91 42.50 0.22 12.45
N SER A 92 43.05 0.97 11.49
CA SER A 92 42.89 2.42 11.33
C SER A 92 41.52 2.84 10.73
N LEU A 93 40.71 1.89 10.27
CA LEU A 93 39.50 2.18 9.48
C LEU A 93 38.27 2.50 10.34
N ALA A 94 38.08 1.78 11.46
CA ALA A 94 36.86 1.87 12.27
C ALA A 94 36.63 3.26 12.91
N SER A 95 37.71 3.95 13.30
CA SER A 95 37.65 5.26 13.97
C SER A 95 37.43 6.45 13.03
N ARG A 96 37.33 6.22 11.71
CA ARG A 96 37.21 7.29 10.69
C ARG A 96 35.88 7.30 9.93
N ILE A 97 35.03 6.31 10.14
CA ILE A 97 33.73 6.18 9.46
C ILE A 97 32.63 6.99 10.18
N SER A 98 32.77 7.21 11.49
CA SER A 98 31.82 7.94 12.33
C SER A 98 31.67 9.44 12.01
N SER A 99 32.59 10.04 11.24
CA SER A 99 32.57 11.47 10.86
C SER A 99 32.24 11.73 9.39
N ALA A 100 31.91 10.69 8.62
CA ALA A 100 31.74 10.76 7.16
C ALA A 100 30.27 10.81 6.67
N SER A 101 29.28 10.90 7.57
CA SER A 101 27.84 10.87 7.25
C SER A 101 27.26 12.23 6.83
N SER A 102 27.96 13.35 7.03
CA SER A 102 27.49 14.70 6.69
C SER A 102 27.80 15.09 5.23
N GLY A 103 26.89 14.71 4.33
CA GLY A 103 26.96 15.06 2.91
C GLY A 103 26.98 16.59 2.68
N LYS A 104 28.04 17.11 2.05
CA LYS A 104 28.17 18.54 1.74
C LYS A 104 27.31 18.94 0.54
N GLY A 105 26.09 19.39 0.81
CA GLY A 105 25.29 20.16 -0.13
C GLY A 105 25.92 21.54 -0.46
N PRO A 106 25.33 22.31 -1.39
CA PRO A 106 25.81 23.64 -1.77
C PRO A 106 25.82 24.61 -0.58
N LYS A 107 26.85 25.46 -0.47
CA LYS A 107 27.08 26.31 0.71
C LYS A 107 26.14 27.53 0.79
N THR A 108 24.96 27.36 1.36
CA THR A 108 24.16 28.48 1.91
C THR A 108 24.72 28.90 3.29
N ARG A 109 25.39 30.05 3.36
CA ARG A 109 25.73 30.71 4.64
C ARG A 109 24.43 31.13 5.35
N SER A 110 24.07 30.54 6.49
CA SER A 110 23.34 31.25 7.60
C SER A 110 22.89 30.39 8.79
N GLN A 111 22.62 29.08 8.66
CA GLN A 111 21.80 28.36 9.66
C GLN A 111 22.51 27.81 10.90
N ASP A 112 23.82 27.49 10.84
CA ASP A 112 24.50 26.82 11.96
C ASP A 112 24.69 27.77 13.15
N MET A 113 23.88 27.65 14.20
CA MET A 113 23.95 28.45 15.44
C MET A 113 24.86 27.86 16.51
N THR A 114 25.56 26.74 16.26
CA THR A 114 26.34 26.02 17.28
C THR A 114 27.36 26.93 18.00
N GLY A 115 27.50 26.71 19.32
CA GLY A 115 28.40 27.46 20.20
C GLY A 115 27.95 28.90 20.52
N LEU A 116 26.69 29.25 20.27
CA LEU A 116 26.07 30.53 20.63
C LEU A 116 24.88 30.30 21.58
N THR A 117 24.70 31.21 22.54
CA THR A 117 23.43 31.32 23.28
C THR A 117 22.38 31.92 22.38
N VAL A 118 21.17 31.35 22.39
CA VAL A 118 20.04 31.76 21.54
C VAL A 118 18.96 32.41 22.39
N LEU A 119 18.50 33.60 21.98
CA LEU A 119 17.35 34.27 22.57
C LEU A 119 16.22 34.38 21.54
N ARG A 120 14.98 34.09 21.93
CA ARG A 120 13.76 34.44 21.18
C ARG A 120 13.35 35.87 21.53
N VAL A 121 13.04 36.67 20.52
CA VAL A 121 12.54 38.05 20.65
C VAL A 121 11.15 38.17 20.03
N GLY A 122 10.15 38.52 20.85
CA GLY A 122 8.80 38.92 20.44
C GLY A 122 8.58 40.44 20.56
N GLY A 123 7.45 40.95 20.06
CA GLY A 123 7.09 42.36 20.11
C GLY A 123 7.42 43.17 18.85
N LEU A 124 8.05 42.56 17.83
CA LEU A 124 8.42 43.26 16.58
C LEU A 124 7.19 43.61 15.74
N LYS A 125 6.27 42.65 15.57
CA LYS A 125 5.08 42.73 14.71
C LYS A 125 4.07 43.76 15.23
N GLU A 126 4.00 43.89 16.55
CA GLU A 126 3.19 44.84 17.31
C GLU A 126 3.80 46.25 17.31
N SER A 127 5.08 46.38 16.97
CA SER A 127 5.80 47.66 16.96
C SER A 127 5.57 48.46 15.68
N LYS A 128 5.70 49.79 15.77
CA LYS A 128 5.64 50.68 14.59
C LYS A 128 6.81 50.49 13.60
N ALA A 129 7.81 49.67 13.95
CA ALA A 129 8.89 49.31 13.03
C ALA A 129 8.52 48.16 12.08
N ALA A 130 7.44 47.41 12.32
CA ALA A 130 7.02 46.29 11.46
C ALA A 130 6.76 46.72 9.99
N SER A 131 6.34 47.97 9.77
CA SER A 131 6.14 48.58 8.45
C SER A 131 7.41 49.11 7.77
N ASN A 132 8.57 49.04 8.43
CA ASN A 132 9.83 49.54 7.86
C ASN A 132 10.40 48.58 6.80
N ALA A 133 11.34 49.08 5.99
CA ALA A 133 12.03 48.27 4.98
C ALA A 133 12.73 47.05 5.63
N GLY A 134 12.39 45.85 5.16
CA GLY A 134 12.86 44.59 5.78
C GLY A 134 12.12 44.18 7.06
N GLY A 135 10.92 44.72 7.31
CA GLY A 135 10.05 44.33 8.43
C GLY A 135 10.54 44.79 9.81
N GLY A 136 11.36 45.85 9.85
CA GLY A 136 11.92 46.40 11.11
C GLY A 136 12.99 45.54 11.79
N VAL A 137 13.35 44.38 11.24
CA VAL A 137 14.30 43.43 11.85
C VAL A 137 15.66 44.10 12.14
N ASN A 138 16.20 44.84 11.17
CA ASN A 138 17.48 45.55 11.35
C ASN A 138 17.39 46.67 12.40
N ASP A 139 16.24 47.34 12.51
CA ASP A 139 16.00 48.41 13.49
C ASP A 139 15.95 47.84 14.92
N LEU A 140 15.29 46.69 15.08
CA LEU A 140 15.24 45.92 16.32
C LEU A 140 16.63 45.45 16.75
N LEU A 141 17.37 44.78 15.87
CA LEU A 141 18.72 44.28 16.16
C LEU A 141 19.65 45.43 16.57
N GLY A 142 19.65 46.53 15.81
CA GLY A 142 20.43 47.72 16.12
C GLY A 142 19.98 48.41 17.41
N PHE A 143 18.69 48.40 17.74
CA PHE A 143 18.19 48.87 19.04
C PHE A 143 18.71 48.00 20.19
N MET A 144 18.63 46.67 20.05
CA MET A 144 19.06 45.73 21.08
C MET A 144 20.56 45.82 21.35
N GLU A 145 21.42 45.84 20.32
CA GLU A 145 22.87 46.01 20.49
C GLU A 145 23.23 47.33 21.20
N ARG A 146 22.59 48.45 20.80
CA ARG A 146 22.81 49.76 21.43
C ARG A 146 22.31 49.79 22.88
N LYS A 147 21.15 49.20 23.16
CA LYS A 147 20.51 49.29 24.48
C LYS A 147 21.15 48.32 25.48
N ALA A 148 21.40 47.07 25.10
CA ALA A 148 22.18 46.13 25.92
C ALA A 148 23.62 46.63 26.15
N GLY A 149 24.22 47.28 25.14
CA GLY A 149 25.51 47.96 25.29
C GLY A 149 25.54 49.04 26.39
N SER A 150 24.40 49.65 26.74
CA SER A 150 24.31 50.66 27.81
C SER A 150 24.34 50.10 29.23
N PHE A 151 24.19 48.78 29.41
CA PHE A 151 24.27 48.12 30.73
C PHE A 151 25.71 47.74 31.12
N ARG A 152 26.67 47.75 30.19
CA ARG A 152 28.07 47.36 30.45
C ARG A 152 28.92 48.51 30.99
N THR A 153 29.04 48.58 32.31
CA THR A 153 30.03 49.45 32.97
C THR A 153 31.46 48.94 32.78
N GLY A 154 32.38 49.81 32.37
CA GLY A 154 33.84 49.55 32.39
C GLY A 154 34.44 48.82 31.19
N SER A 155 33.64 48.25 30.27
CA SER A 155 34.15 47.54 29.09
C SER A 155 33.99 48.34 27.79
N LYS A 156 35.05 48.42 26.98
CA LYS A 156 35.00 49.00 25.62
C LYS A 156 34.41 48.04 24.57
N ARG A 157 34.06 46.80 24.94
CA ARG A 157 33.47 45.79 24.05
C ARG A 157 31.96 46.02 23.90
N LYS A 158 31.54 46.46 22.71
CA LYS A 158 30.12 46.51 22.31
C LYS A 158 29.47 45.12 22.43
N VAL A 159 28.22 45.07 22.89
CA VAL A 159 27.35 43.90 22.74
C VAL A 159 27.06 43.71 21.25
N ALA A 160 27.10 42.48 20.76
CA ALA A 160 26.94 42.17 19.34
C ALA A 160 26.11 40.89 19.12
N ILE A 161 25.12 40.97 18.23
CA ILE A 161 24.30 39.85 17.78
C ILE A 161 25.01 39.24 16.57
N LYS A 162 25.57 38.03 16.73
CA LYS A 162 26.44 37.42 15.71
C LYS A 162 25.65 36.86 14.52
N LYS A 163 24.42 36.42 14.78
CA LYS A 163 23.49 35.79 13.82
C LYS A 163 22.05 36.09 14.25
N HIS A 164 21.12 36.13 13.30
CA HIS A 164 19.69 36.23 13.57
C HIS A 164 18.88 35.37 12.60
N HIS A 165 17.66 35.02 12.99
CA HIS A 165 16.72 34.23 12.20
C HIS A 165 15.28 34.66 12.49
N THR A 166 14.43 34.75 11.48
CA THR A 166 13.00 35.09 11.65
C THR A 166 12.13 33.87 11.38
N VAL A 167 11.25 33.54 12.33
CA VAL A 167 10.33 32.39 12.22
C VAL A 167 8.98 32.77 12.85
N GLY A 168 7.91 32.68 12.07
CA GLY A 168 6.60 33.20 12.47
C GLY A 168 6.68 34.68 12.84
N ASP A 169 6.14 35.02 14.01
CA ASP A 169 6.13 36.39 14.56
C ASP A 169 7.38 36.73 15.40
N TYR A 170 8.35 35.80 15.51
CA TYR A 170 9.50 35.91 16.41
C TYR A 170 10.84 36.07 15.68
N VAL A 171 11.77 36.79 16.32
CA VAL A 171 13.17 36.93 15.88
C VAL A 171 14.08 36.18 16.85
N TYR A 172 14.71 35.12 16.38
CA TYR A 172 15.73 34.36 17.12
C TYR A 172 17.10 35.01 16.89
N ILE A 173 17.86 35.26 17.96
CA ILE A 173 19.17 35.92 17.90
C ILE A 173 20.24 35.08 18.60
N GLY A 174 21.42 34.96 17.98
CA GLY A 174 22.55 34.18 18.49
C GLY A 174 23.72 35.08 18.94
N ALA A 175 24.15 34.94 20.19
CA ALA A 175 25.17 35.78 20.83
C ALA A 175 26.24 34.96 21.60
N SER A 176 27.28 35.60 22.14
CA SER A 176 28.10 34.96 23.20
C SER A 176 27.29 34.88 24.48
N GLY A 177 27.58 33.95 25.41
CA GLY A 177 26.95 33.94 26.74
C GLY A 177 27.00 35.33 27.41
N ASP A 178 28.19 35.93 27.54
CA ASP A 178 28.38 37.28 28.10
C ASP A 178 27.54 38.36 27.41
N ASP A 179 27.27 38.22 26.11
CA ASP A 179 26.52 39.19 25.31
C ASP A 179 24.99 38.91 25.40
N ALA A 180 24.59 37.64 25.51
CA ALA A 180 23.21 37.20 25.73
C ALA A 180 22.71 37.61 27.11
N SER A 181 23.53 37.48 28.14
CA SER A 181 23.26 37.97 29.52
C SER A 181 23.00 39.48 29.59
N GLU A 182 23.42 40.27 28.60
CA GLU A 182 23.07 41.70 28.48
C GLU A 182 21.85 41.94 27.58
N LEU A 183 21.64 41.10 26.56
CA LEU A 183 20.48 41.19 25.66
C LEU A 183 19.18 40.74 26.34
N ILE A 184 19.21 39.74 27.22
CA ILE A 184 18.03 39.24 27.96
C ILE A 184 17.48 40.28 28.95
N LYS A 185 18.32 41.20 29.44
CA LYS A 185 17.92 42.37 30.25
C LYS A 185 17.02 43.35 29.50
N LEU A 186 16.84 43.19 28.18
CA LEU A 186 15.90 43.95 27.36
C LEU A 186 14.48 43.37 27.34
N ASN A 187 14.24 42.26 28.02
CA ASN A 187 12.88 41.79 28.26
C ASN A 187 12.04 42.90 28.91
N THR A 188 10.79 43.05 28.47
CA THR A 188 9.83 44.13 28.81
C THR A 188 10.17 45.56 28.33
N PHE A 189 11.35 45.82 27.73
CA PHE A 189 11.66 47.17 27.21
C PHE A 189 10.81 47.54 25.99
N THR A 190 10.30 48.78 25.96
CA THR A 190 9.54 49.27 24.81
C THR A 190 10.43 49.56 23.60
N PHE A 191 10.13 48.93 22.47
CA PHE A 191 10.70 49.19 21.15
C PHE A 191 9.62 49.68 20.18
N ALA A 192 9.81 50.84 19.58
CA ALA A 192 8.90 51.46 18.60
C ALA A 192 7.39 51.43 18.97
N GLY A 193 7.06 51.46 20.26
CA GLY A 193 5.70 51.48 20.80
C GLY A 193 5.18 50.17 21.39
N ALA A 194 5.87 49.03 21.20
CA ALA A 194 5.50 47.73 21.77
C ALA A 194 6.54 47.24 22.79
N PRO A 195 6.16 46.52 23.86
CA PRO A 195 7.10 45.88 24.76
C PRO A 195 7.77 44.67 24.07
N LEU A 196 9.09 44.52 24.24
CA LEU A 196 9.81 43.33 23.80
C LEU A 196 9.63 42.18 24.78
N GLU A 197 9.48 40.97 24.25
CA GLU A 197 9.56 39.71 25.01
C GLU A 197 10.91 39.07 24.66
N VAL A 198 11.84 38.93 25.61
CA VAL A 198 13.19 38.37 25.36
C VAL A 198 13.44 37.21 26.31
N ILE A 199 13.58 35.99 25.77
CA ILE A 199 13.69 34.74 26.53
C ILE A 199 14.77 33.85 25.92
N GLU A 200 15.59 33.19 26.75
CA GLU A 200 16.58 32.20 26.30
C GLU A 200 15.90 30.88 25.89
N VAL A 201 16.39 30.24 24.83
CA VAL A 201 15.78 29.04 24.24
C VAL A 201 16.86 28.05 23.76
N ASP A 202 16.67 26.77 24.03
CA ASP A 202 17.67 25.73 23.71
C ASP A 202 17.76 25.41 22.20
N GLU A 203 16.66 25.57 21.46
CA GLU A 203 16.55 25.22 20.04
C GLU A 203 15.99 26.36 19.16
N VAL A 204 16.45 26.42 17.90
CA VAL A 204 15.92 27.31 16.86
C VAL A 204 15.08 26.48 15.88
N PRO A 205 13.77 26.74 15.74
CA PRO A 205 12.93 26.04 14.78
C PRO A 205 13.35 26.28 13.32
N ASP A 206 13.25 25.24 12.50
CA ASP A 206 13.78 25.21 11.15
C ASP A 206 12.97 26.07 10.16
N ARG A 207 13.58 26.49 9.03
CA ARG A 207 12.87 27.30 8.02
C ARG A 207 11.70 26.55 7.41
N GLY A 208 10.49 27.01 7.70
CA GLY A 208 9.24 26.39 7.25
C GLY A 208 8.46 25.71 8.39
N THR A 209 9.04 25.58 9.58
CA THR A 209 8.26 25.26 10.79
C THR A 209 7.35 26.46 11.12
N ALA A 210 6.05 26.20 11.20
CA ALA A 210 5.06 27.22 11.54
C ALA A 210 4.97 27.34 13.07
N ILE A 211 5.74 28.28 13.64
CA ILE A 211 5.51 28.70 15.03
C ILE A 211 4.18 29.44 15.08
N GLU A 212 3.20 28.88 15.78
CA GLU A 212 1.91 29.54 16.00
C GLU A 212 2.10 30.91 16.68
N SER A 213 1.39 31.93 16.21
CA SER A 213 1.42 33.25 16.87
C SER A 213 0.87 33.15 18.29
N LYS A 214 1.26 34.06 19.18
CA LYS A 214 0.65 34.16 20.53
C LYS A 214 -0.88 34.23 20.47
N THR A 215 -1.43 35.01 19.54
CA THR A 215 -2.87 35.09 19.30
C THR A 215 -3.49 33.79 18.77
N THR A 216 -2.74 32.98 18.00
CA THR A 216 -3.18 31.65 17.54
C THR A 216 -3.18 30.66 18.70
N LEU A 217 -2.17 30.68 19.57
CA LEU A 217 -2.10 29.85 20.77
C LEU A 217 -3.23 30.18 21.76
N GLU A 218 -3.50 31.45 22.02
CA GLU A 218 -4.63 31.90 22.85
C GLU A 218 -5.99 31.48 22.25
N LEU A 219 -6.14 31.53 20.93
CA LEU A 219 -7.34 31.05 20.23
C LEU A 219 -7.48 29.53 20.32
N ARG A 220 -6.38 28.80 20.11
CA ARG A 220 -6.27 27.34 20.19
C ARG A 220 -6.70 26.82 21.57
N THR A 221 -6.20 27.45 22.65
CA THR A 221 -6.57 27.10 24.03
C THR A 221 -8.07 27.29 24.28
N LYS A 222 -8.65 28.43 23.85
CA LYS A 222 -10.10 28.67 24.01
C LYS A 222 -10.95 27.68 23.21
N LEU A 223 -10.55 27.32 22.00
CA LEU A 223 -11.22 26.28 21.22
C LEU A 223 -11.10 24.91 21.90
N GLN A 224 -9.98 24.60 22.55
CA GLN A 224 -9.80 23.37 23.34
C GLN A 224 -10.67 23.34 24.61
N GLU A 225 -10.84 24.47 25.30
CA GLU A 225 -11.75 24.61 26.45
C GLU A 225 -13.22 24.41 26.04
N ILE A 226 -13.61 24.96 24.88
CA ILE A 226 -14.96 24.79 24.33
C ILE A 226 -15.20 23.32 23.95
N LEU A 227 -14.25 22.68 23.27
CA LEU A 227 -14.31 21.25 22.94
C LEU A 227 -14.37 20.34 24.17
N SER A 228 -13.62 20.63 25.23
CA SER A 228 -13.62 19.81 26.45
C SER A 228 -14.92 19.97 27.25
N SER A 229 -15.47 21.19 27.34
CA SER A 229 -16.79 21.44 27.95
C SER A 229 -17.95 20.73 27.23
N ARG A 230 -17.75 20.40 25.95
CA ARG A 230 -18.74 19.77 25.05
C ARG A 230 -18.49 18.28 24.80
N TYR A 231 -17.50 17.68 25.45
CA TYR A 231 -17.17 16.26 25.28
C TYR A 231 -17.76 15.40 26.41
N LEU A 232 -18.73 14.55 26.06
CA LEU A 232 -19.42 13.63 26.96
C LEU A 232 -18.71 12.26 26.95
N GLY A 233 -17.64 12.16 27.74
CA GLY A 233 -16.73 11.02 27.72
C GLY A 233 -17.34 9.64 27.98
N ALA A 234 -18.42 9.56 28.77
CA ALA A 234 -19.14 8.29 28.99
C ALA A 234 -19.77 7.73 27.70
N ASN A 235 -20.17 8.62 26.78
CA ASN A 235 -20.84 8.28 25.52
C ASN A 235 -19.88 8.39 24.31
N LYS A 236 -18.60 8.73 24.54
CA LYS A 236 -17.61 9.04 23.50
C LYS A 236 -18.13 10.05 22.47
N LEU A 237 -18.89 11.03 22.96
CA LEU A 237 -19.69 11.96 22.17
C LEU A 237 -19.14 13.38 22.26
N LEU A 238 -18.77 13.95 21.12
CA LEU A 238 -18.48 15.38 20.99
C LEU A 238 -19.75 16.14 20.56
N ASN A 239 -20.31 16.96 21.45
CA ASN A 239 -21.52 17.73 21.18
C ASN A 239 -21.17 19.09 20.55
N LEU A 240 -21.31 19.20 19.23
CA LEU A 240 -21.17 20.47 18.52
C LEU A 240 -22.54 21.04 18.14
N ASP A 241 -23.56 20.85 18.97
CA ASP A 241 -24.90 21.36 18.71
C ASP A 241 -25.00 22.87 18.94
N ALA A 242 -25.77 23.54 18.09
CA ALA A 242 -26.14 24.95 18.17
C ALA A 242 -24.95 25.88 18.51
N LEU A 243 -23.80 25.71 17.85
CA LEU A 243 -22.56 26.44 18.17
C LEU A 243 -22.72 27.97 18.13
N ALA A 244 -23.65 28.47 17.31
CA ALA A 244 -23.97 29.90 17.22
C ALA A 244 -24.63 30.48 18.50
N SER A 245 -25.12 29.64 19.42
CA SER A 245 -25.67 30.04 20.73
C SER A 245 -24.70 29.88 21.90
N ASP A 246 -23.51 29.32 21.66
CA ASP A 246 -22.52 29.08 22.70
C ASP A 246 -21.93 30.40 23.21
N ALA A 247 -22.07 30.67 24.51
CA ALA A 247 -21.65 31.94 25.11
C ALA A 247 -20.15 32.28 24.87
N ASN A 248 -19.27 31.27 24.78
CA ASN A 248 -17.85 31.47 24.54
C ASN A 248 -17.59 31.79 23.06
N LEU A 249 -18.23 31.04 22.14
CA LEU A 249 -18.10 31.28 20.69
C LEU A 249 -18.74 32.61 20.28
N VAL A 250 -19.85 33.01 20.90
CA VAL A 250 -20.49 34.33 20.74
C VAL A 250 -19.60 35.45 21.26
N THR A 251 -18.97 35.29 22.43
CA THR A 251 -18.01 36.29 22.99
C THR A 251 -16.77 36.46 22.11
N LEU A 252 -16.38 35.42 21.36
CA LEU A 252 -15.31 35.46 20.37
C LEU A 252 -15.79 35.89 18.97
N GLY A 253 -17.07 36.24 18.82
CA GLY A 253 -17.69 36.66 17.56
C GLY A 253 -17.68 35.57 16.47
N MET A 254 -17.44 34.30 16.82
CA MET A 254 -17.01 33.26 15.86
C MET A 254 -18.04 32.87 14.80
N PHE A 255 -19.31 33.23 15.01
CA PHE A 255 -20.45 32.92 14.13
C PHE A 255 -21.15 34.16 13.56
N GLU A 256 -20.53 35.36 13.67
CA GLU A 256 -21.02 36.62 13.06
C GLU A 256 -21.24 36.54 11.54
N SER A 257 -20.58 35.62 10.84
CA SER A 257 -20.77 35.40 9.40
C SER A 257 -20.50 33.95 9.00
N ARG A 258 -21.13 33.51 7.89
CA ARG A 258 -20.94 32.15 7.33
C ARG A 258 -19.47 31.82 7.06
N GLU A 259 -18.68 32.78 6.57
CA GLU A 259 -17.24 32.56 6.34
C GLU A 259 -16.46 32.36 7.65
N ARG A 260 -16.82 33.09 8.72
CA ARG A 260 -16.18 32.92 10.03
C ARG A 260 -16.60 31.60 10.67
N ALA A 261 -17.88 31.22 10.61
CA ALA A 261 -18.38 29.93 11.09
C ALA A 261 -17.63 28.74 10.44
N LEU A 262 -17.42 28.78 9.11
CA LEU A 262 -16.65 27.76 8.38
C LEU A 262 -15.18 27.69 8.82
N LYS A 263 -14.55 28.83 9.11
CA LYS A 263 -13.19 28.89 9.68
C LYS A 263 -13.16 28.34 11.11
N THR A 264 -14.19 28.61 11.91
CA THR A 264 -14.32 28.10 13.28
C THR A 264 -14.49 26.57 13.30
N PHE A 265 -15.35 25.99 12.44
CA PHE A 265 -15.45 24.54 12.30
C PHE A 265 -14.12 23.88 11.90
N ARG A 266 -13.40 24.46 10.94
CA ARG A 266 -12.05 23.98 10.56
C ARG A 266 -11.04 24.13 11.70
N GLY A 267 -11.11 25.20 12.48
CA GLY A 267 -10.29 25.41 13.67
C GLY A 267 -10.56 24.37 14.76
N LEU A 268 -11.83 24.13 15.12
CA LEU A 268 -12.25 23.09 16.06
C LEU A 268 -11.74 21.71 15.64
N MET A 269 -11.90 21.34 14.36
CA MET A 269 -11.41 20.06 13.84
C MET A 269 -9.87 19.96 13.84
N ALA A 270 -9.14 21.04 13.57
CA ALA A 270 -7.68 21.07 13.66
C ALA A 270 -7.18 20.98 15.12
N VAL A 271 -7.92 21.54 16.08
CA VAL A 271 -7.67 21.32 17.51
C VAL A 271 -7.91 19.85 17.85
N CYS A 272 -9.08 19.28 17.52
CA CYS A 272 -9.38 17.85 17.73
C CYS A 272 -8.28 16.92 17.18
N GLU A 273 -7.86 17.13 15.94
CA GLU A 273 -6.82 16.33 15.29
C GLU A 273 -5.48 16.38 16.06
N SER A 274 -5.15 17.53 16.66
CA SER A 274 -3.90 17.75 17.39
C SER A 274 -3.99 17.54 18.92
N LEU A 275 -5.11 17.01 19.44
CA LEU A 275 -5.23 16.54 20.82
C LEU A 275 -4.74 15.10 21.00
N PHE A 276 -4.73 14.30 19.93
CA PHE A 276 -4.40 12.87 19.97
C PHE A 276 -3.04 12.60 19.31
N LYS A 277 -2.29 11.62 19.83
CA LYS A 277 -0.97 11.22 19.30
C LYS A 277 -1.10 10.18 18.19
N THR A 278 -2.23 9.48 18.10
CA THR A 278 -2.49 8.46 17.09
C THR A 278 -3.95 8.46 16.63
N ASP A 279 -4.18 8.04 15.38
CA ASP A 279 -5.54 7.82 14.86
C ASP A 279 -6.35 6.83 15.70
N LYS A 280 -5.70 5.85 16.33
CA LYS A 280 -6.38 4.89 17.21
C LYS A 280 -6.90 5.57 18.48
N GLU A 281 -6.07 6.37 19.14
CA GLU A 281 -6.45 7.13 20.35
C GLU A 281 -7.64 8.07 20.07
N LYS A 282 -7.63 8.75 18.90
CA LYS A 282 -8.73 9.58 18.40
C LYS A 282 -10.04 8.78 18.20
N GLN A 283 -9.94 7.56 17.64
CA GLN A 283 -11.09 6.66 17.42
C GLN A 283 -11.61 6.02 18.71
N ASP A 284 -10.72 5.63 19.61
CA ASP A 284 -11.08 5.06 20.90
C ASP A 284 -11.72 6.11 21.83
N ALA A 285 -11.47 7.41 21.59
CA ALA A 285 -12.06 8.53 22.34
C ALA A 285 -13.36 9.07 21.72
N ILE A 286 -13.45 9.26 20.39
CA ILE A 286 -14.62 9.88 19.74
C ILE A 286 -15.24 8.89 18.74
N GLU A 287 -16.32 8.27 19.16
CA GLU A 287 -17.15 7.36 18.33
C GLU A 287 -18.42 8.05 17.82
N SER A 288 -18.85 9.14 18.48
CA SER A 288 -20.09 9.86 18.22
C SER A 288 -19.87 11.38 18.09
N ILE A 289 -20.54 12.04 17.14
CA ILE A 289 -20.52 13.50 16.99
C ILE A 289 -21.95 13.99 16.77
N SER A 290 -22.31 15.10 17.41
CA SER A 290 -23.57 15.80 17.19
C SER A 290 -23.30 17.14 16.51
N LEU A 291 -24.01 17.43 15.41
CA LEU A 291 -23.98 18.67 14.63
C LEU A 291 -25.37 19.30 14.53
N ALA A 292 -26.28 18.98 15.46
CA ALA A 292 -27.68 19.37 15.39
C ALA A 292 -27.88 20.88 15.56
N ASN A 293 -28.94 21.41 14.94
CA ASN A 293 -29.38 22.80 15.09
C ASN A 293 -28.31 23.87 14.73
N ASN A 294 -27.47 23.58 13.73
CA ASN A 294 -26.41 24.50 13.25
C ASN A 294 -26.77 25.22 11.92
N ASN A 295 -28.04 25.17 11.50
CA ASN A 295 -28.54 25.75 10.24
C ASN A 295 -27.78 25.29 8.98
N ILE A 296 -27.26 24.06 8.98
CA ILE A 296 -26.49 23.50 7.86
C ILE A 296 -27.45 23.21 6.69
N ASP A 297 -27.26 23.92 5.57
CA ASP A 297 -28.02 23.72 4.32
C ASP A 297 -27.32 22.74 3.34
N ASP A 298 -26.01 22.56 3.48
CA ASP A 298 -25.14 21.76 2.62
C ASP A 298 -23.97 21.20 3.46
N VAL A 299 -23.70 19.90 3.38
CA VAL A 299 -22.69 19.26 4.23
C VAL A 299 -21.25 19.54 3.81
N GLY A 300 -21.03 20.20 2.67
CA GLY A 300 -19.78 20.86 2.31
C GLY A 300 -19.34 21.90 3.35
N GLN A 301 -20.29 22.48 4.11
CA GLN A 301 -19.97 23.35 5.25
C GLN A 301 -19.17 22.62 6.34
N VAL A 302 -19.52 21.36 6.61
CA VAL A 302 -18.98 20.50 7.68
C VAL A 302 -18.16 19.32 7.16
N GLU A 303 -17.74 19.37 5.89
CA GLU A 303 -17.02 18.31 5.18
C GLU A 303 -15.77 17.82 5.94
N VAL A 304 -15.13 18.75 6.65
CA VAL A 304 -13.93 18.53 7.45
C VAL A 304 -14.12 17.48 8.56
N VAL A 305 -15.33 17.33 9.11
CA VAL A 305 -15.65 16.30 10.11
C VAL A 305 -15.42 14.90 9.53
N ALA A 306 -15.77 14.69 8.26
CA ALA A 306 -15.58 13.41 7.56
C ALA A 306 -14.11 13.10 7.23
N THR A 307 -13.22 14.11 7.26
CA THR A 307 -11.77 13.91 7.10
C THR A 307 -11.03 13.74 8.43
N THR A 308 -11.47 14.40 9.51
CA THR A 308 -10.89 14.28 10.85
C THR A 308 -11.34 12.98 11.55
N PHE A 309 -12.60 12.57 11.33
CA PHE A 309 -13.20 11.37 11.92
C PHE A 309 -13.69 10.36 10.85
N PRO A 310 -12.78 9.81 10.02
CA PRO A 310 -13.16 8.92 8.91
C PRO A 310 -13.72 7.55 9.36
N ARG A 311 -13.64 7.24 10.66
CA ARG A 311 -14.24 6.04 11.30
C ARG A 311 -15.32 6.37 12.33
N LEU A 312 -15.95 7.54 12.25
CA LEU A 312 -17.10 7.89 13.09
C LEU A 312 -18.22 6.84 12.96
N LYS A 313 -18.85 6.47 14.08
CA LYS A 313 -19.97 5.51 14.12
C LYS A 313 -21.33 6.19 14.19
N ASN A 314 -21.47 7.23 15.03
CA ASN A 314 -22.75 7.90 15.22
C ASN A 314 -22.64 9.37 14.84
N LEU A 315 -23.60 9.84 14.05
CA LEU A 315 -23.68 11.23 13.62
C LEU A 315 -25.11 11.75 13.78
N ASP A 316 -25.26 12.87 14.47
CA ASP A 316 -26.53 13.62 14.50
C ASP A 316 -26.43 14.89 13.67
N MET A 317 -27.39 15.07 12.76
CA MET A 317 -27.57 16.21 11.85
C MET A 317 -28.97 16.82 11.99
N SER A 318 -29.72 16.51 13.06
CA SER A 318 -31.10 16.94 13.30
C SER A 318 -31.25 18.47 13.38
N GLY A 319 -32.44 18.98 13.06
CA GLY A 319 -32.75 20.43 13.13
C GLY A 319 -31.92 21.32 12.20
N ASN A 320 -31.26 20.74 11.19
CA ASN A 320 -30.56 21.48 10.15
C ASN A 320 -31.50 21.75 8.95
N GLN A 321 -30.97 22.26 7.84
CA GLN A 321 -31.74 22.76 6.69
C GLN A 321 -31.44 21.99 5.40
N VAL A 322 -31.00 20.73 5.52
CA VAL A 322 -30.72 19.86 4.37
C VAL A 322 -32.03 19.52 3.66
N ALA A 323 -32.18 19.99 2.41
CA ALA A 323 -33.44 19.89 1.66
C ALA A 323 -33.43 18.88 0.50
N SER A 324 -32.29 18.24 0.19
CA SER A 324 -32.17 17.23 -0.87
C SER A 324 -30.89 16.41 -0.76
N MET A 325 -30.83 15.25 -1.43
CA MET A 325 -29.60 14.44 -1.53
C MET A 325 -28.41 15.16 -2.18
N GLN A 326 -28.65 16.21 -2.98
CA GLN A 326 -27.59 17.03 -3.57
C GLN A 326 -26.76 17.75 -2.49
N ALA A 327 -27.41 18.23 -1.44
CA ALA A 327 -26.77 18.88 -0.29
C ALA A 327 -25.98 17.90 0.60
N LEU A 328 -26.15 16.58 0.41
CA LEU A 328 -25.39 15.52 1.09
C LEU A 328 -24.21 15.00 0.24
N GLN A 329 -24.15 15.34 -1.06
CA GLN A 329 -23.19 14.76 -2.02
C GLN A 329 -21.71 14.85 -1.59
N PRO A 330 -21.21 15.91 -0.89
CA PRO A 330 -19.84 15.98 -0.38
C PRO A 330 -19.45 14.87 0.60
N TRP A 331 -20.40 14.07 1.10
CA TRP A 331 -20.14 12.89 1.95
C TRP A 331 -20.21 11.54 1.22
N LYS A 332 -20.58 11.48 -0.08
CA LYS A 332 -20.63 10.20 -0.81
C LYS A 332 -19.27 9.49 -0.79
N GLY A 333 -19.25 8.24 -0.31
CA GLY A 333 -18.03 7.43 -0.19
C GLY A 333 -17.14 7.73 1.03
N LYS A 334 -17.54 8.66 1.90
CA LYS A 334 -16.93 8.89 3.23
C LYS A 334 -17.69 8.10 4.30
N PHE A 335 -17.35 8.32 5.58
CA PHE A 335 -18.06 7.74 6.74
C PHE A 335 -18.39 6.23 6.62
N LYS A 336 -17.43 5.43 6.13
CA LYS A 336 -17.62 3.99 5.80
C LYS A 336 -17.89 3.10 7.03
N TYR A 337 -17.78 3.66 8.22
CA TYR A 337 -17.98 3.01 9.52
C TYR A 337 -19.18 3.58 10.29
N LEU A 338 -19.98 4.46 9.66
CA LEU A 338 -21.18 5.02 10.29
C LEU A 338 -22.22 3.92 10.46
N GLU A 339 -22.70 3.77 11.70
CA GLU A 339 -23.66 2.78 12.17
C GLU A 339 -25.03 3.44 12.45
N THR A 340 -25.04 4.70 12.91
CA THR A 340 -26.27 5.49 13.19
C THR A 340 -26.19 6.90 12.61
N LEU A 341 -27.27 7.35 11.96
CA LEU A 341 -27.42 8.72 11.46
C LEU A 341 -28.79 9.29 11.87
N PHE A 342 -28.81 10.48 12.48
CA PHE A 342 -30.04 11.24 12.71
C PHE A 342 -30.12 12.44 11.75
N MET A 343 -31.24 12.55 11.04
CA MET A 343 -31.59 13.62 10.11
C MET A 343 -32.88 14.36 10.53
N THR A 344 -33.43 14.04 11.70
CA THR A 344 -34.76 14.46 12.15
C THR A 344 -34.96 15.98 12.12
N GLY A 345 -36.04 16.46 11.53
CA GLY A 345 -36.35 17.89 11.37
C GLY A 345 -35.62 18.58 10.23
N ASN A 346 -34.94 17.85 9.33
CA ASN A 346 -34.44 18.40 8.06
C ASN A 346 -35.53 18.31 6.97
N PRO A 347 -35.68 19.32 6.09
CA PRO A 347 -36.71 19.30 5.04
C PRO A 347 -36.66 18.06 4.12
N ILE A 348 -35.49 17.44 3.93
CA ILE A 348 -35.29 16.22 3.13
C ILE A 348 -36.25 15.06 3.50
N GLU A 349 -36.65 14.94 4.77
CA GLU A 349 -37.60 13.91 5.21
C GLU A 349 -38.97 14.03 4.52
N THR A 350 -39.33 15.22 4.05
CA THR A 350 -40.60 15.51 3.39
C THR A 350 -40.47 15.70 1.87
N THR A 351 -39.29 16.12 1.39
CA THR A 351 -39.07 16.41 -0.04
C THR A 351 -38.54 15.22 -0.83
N ASP A 352 -37.89 14.24 -0.20
CA ASP A 352 -37.35 13.06 -0.87
C ASP A 352 -37.54 11.78 -0.02
N PRO A 353 -38.69 11.08 -0.13
CA PRO A 353 -38.92 9.82 0.57
C PRO A 353 -37.92 8.69 0.24
N SER A 354 -37.09 8.84 -0.80
CA SER A 354 -36.07 7.84 -1.18
C SER A 354 -34.71 8.07 -0.50
N TYR A 355 -34.54 9.18 0.23
CA TYR A 355 -33.30 9.53 0.93
C TYR A 355 -32.72 8.38 1.80
N PRO A 356 -33.52 7.58 2.55
CA PRO A 356 -32.96 6.54 3.42
C PRO A 356 -32.26 5.44 2.62
N SER A 357 -32.87 4.97 1.52
CA SER A 357 -32.27 3.98 0.62
C SER A 357 -30.95 4.46 0.00
N THR A 358 -30.86 5.73 -0.38
CA THR A 358 -29.62 6.30 -0.94
C THR A 358 -28.52 6.43 0.13
N LEU A 359 -28.87 6.72 1.39
CA LEU A 359 -27.90 6.72 2.49
C LEU A 359 -27.35 5.32 2.80
N LEU A 360 -28.18 4.28 2.72
CA LEU A 360 -27.75 2.89 2.92
C LEU A 360 -26.78 2.38 1.83
N GLU A 361 -26.90 2.91 0.60
CA GLU A 361 -25.93 2.72 -0.50
C GLU A 361 -24.59 3.43 -0.19
N TRP A 362 -24.64 4.70 0.25
CA TRP A 362 -23.45 5.52 0.42
C TRP A 362 -22.63 5.17 1.67
N PHE A 363 -23.30 4.66 2.71
CA PHE A 363 -22.72 4.30 4.00
C PHE A 363 -22.93 2.80 4.27
N PRO A 364 -21.97 1.92 3.90
CA PRO A 364 -22.20 0.46 3.87
C PRO A 364 -22.48 -0.19 5.24
N ARG A 365 -22.16 0.47 6.35
CA ARG A 365 -22.36 -0.03 7.72
C ARG A 365 -23.52 0.63 8.47
N LEU A 366 -24.27 1.53 7.80
CA LEU A 366 -25.36 2.27 8.41
C LEU A 366 -26.52 1.33 8.72
N GLN A 367 -26.86 1.20 10.01
CA GLN A 367 -27.92 0.34 10.52
C GLN A 367 -29.16 1.16 10.84
N ASN A 368 -28.99 2.33 11.47
CA ASN A 368 -30.08 3.10 12.05
C ASN A 368 -30.19 4.48 11.38
N ILE A 369 -31.40 4.85 10.94
CA ILE A 369 -31.74 6.21 10.50
C ILE A 369 -32.89 6.73 11.36
N ASN A 370 -32.71 7.89 12.00
CA ASN A 370 -33.72 8.56 12.85
C ASN A 370 -34.28 7.63 13.95
N GLY A 371 -33.43 6.78 14.54
CA GLY A 371 -33.80 5.78 15.54
C GLY A 371 -34.49 4.53 14.99
N THR A 372 -34.79 4.46 13.69
CA THR A 372 -35.36 3.28 13.03
C THR A 372 -34.23 2.38 12.50
N GLN A 373 -34.22 1.11 12.88
CA GLN A 373 -33.26 0.14 12.35
C GLN A 373 -33.70 -0.37 10.96
N LEU A 374 -32.80 -0.23 9.98
CA LEU A 374 -33.00 -0.59 8.57
C LEU A 374 -32.06 -1.73 8.10
N ARG A 375 -31.00 -2.05 8.85
CA ARG A 375 -30.15 -3.24 8.66
C ARG A 375 -29.74 -3.84 10.01
N SER A 376 -29.63 -5.16 10.07
CA SER A 376 -28.97 -5.85 11.20
C SER A 376 -27.44 -5.90 11.02
N PRO A 377 -26.65 -6.08 12.10
CA PRO A 377 -25.22 -6.35 12.00
C PRO A 377 -24.89 -7.57 11.13
N GLU A 378 -25.76 -8.59 11.17
CA GLU A 378 -25.60 -9.86 10.45
C GLU A 378 -25.77 -9.66 8.94
N GLN A 379 -26.78 -8.91 8.50
CA GLN A 379 -26.98 -8.55 7.09
C GLN A 379 -25.79 -7.75 6.53
N ILE A 380 -25.17 -6.89 7.33
CA ILE A 380 -23.98 -6.13 6.95
C ILE A 380 -22.75 -7.05 6.89
N ALA A 381 -22.61 -8.00 7.83
CA ALA A 381 -21.55 -9.00 7.81
C ALA A 381 -21.67 -9.96 6.61
N GLU A 382 -22.89 -10.37 6.25
CA GLU A 382 -23.17 -11.16 5.04
C GLU A 382 -22.86 -10.38 3.77
N GLN A 383 -23.27 -9.11 3.67
CA GLN A 383 -22.91 -8.24 2.54
C GLN A 383 -21.40 -8.05 2.42
N GLU A 384 -20.68 -7.83 3.53
CA GLU A 384 -19.21 -7.74 3.50
C GLU A 384 -18.55 -9.09 3.14
N ALA A 385 -19.12 -10.22 3.55
CA ALA A 385 -18.64 -11.55 3.18
C ALA A 385 -18.89 -11.88 1.70
N ALA A 386 -20.07 -11.53 1.16
CA ALA A 386 -20.42 -11.72 -0.25
C ALA A 386 -19.56 -10.87 -1.21
N LEU A 387 -19.06 -9.72 -0.74
CA LEU A 387 -18.10 -8.88 -1.46
C LEU A 387 -16.66 -9.41 -1.45
N ARG A 388 -16.33 -10.41 -0.62
CA ARG A 388 -15.00 -11.03 -0.63
C ARG A 388 -14.88 -12.03 -1.78
N PRO A 389 -13.73 -12.09 -2.49
CA PRO A 389 -13.54 -13.05 -3.55
C PRO A 389 -13.63 -14.48 -2.99
N LYS A 390 -14.58 -15.28 -3.50
CA LYS A 390 -14.68 -16.70 -3.16
C LYS A 390 -13.36 -17.39 -3.55
N PRO A 391 -12.75 -18.21 -2.68
CA PRO A 391 -11.54 -18.94 -3.01
C PRO A 391 -11.70 -19.76 -4.29
N ILE A 392 -10.68 -19.75 -5.15
CA ILE A 392 -10.68 -20.57 -6.37
C ILE A 392 -10.76 -22.04 -5.94
N PRO A 393 -11.72 -22.84 -6.44
CA PRO A 393 -11.82 -24.25 -6.12
C PRO A 393 -10.49 -24.97 -6.32
N GLN A 394 -10.00 -25.62 -5.26
CA GLN A 394 -8.78 -26.42 -5.33
C GLN A 394 -9.15 -27.78 -5.93
N ASN A 395 -8.95 -27.92 -7.24
CA ASN A 395 -9.03 -29.21 -7.91
C ASN A 395 -7.87 -30.11 -7.42
N GLY A 396 -8.05 -31.42 -7.56
CA GLY A 396 -6.97 -32.39 -7.30
C GLY A 396 -5.78 -32.25 -8.26
N PRO A 397 -4.67 -32.97 -7.98
CA PRO A 397 -3.45 -32.94 -8.80
C PRO A 397 -3.71 -33.27 -10.28
N ASP A 398 -3.12 -32.49 -11.18
CA ASP A 398 -3.23 -32.65 -12.63
C ASP A 398 -1.97 -33.30 -13.21
N PHE A 399 -1.92 -34.65 -13.16
CA PHE A 399 -0.73 -35.44 -13.46
C PHE A 399 -0.82 -36.13 -14.84
N ARG A 400 -0.33 -35.47 -15.89
CA ARG A 400 -0.45 -35.87 -17.30
C ARG A 400 0.81 -36.56 -17.84
N ASP A 401 1.15 -37.69 -17.24
CA ASP A 401 2.35 -38.46 -17.55
C ASP A 401 2.05 -39.68 -18.42
N VAL A 402 2.11 -39.50 -19.75
CA VAL A 402 1.76 -40.54 -20.74
C VAL A 402 2.74 -41.74 -20.74
N GLY A 403 3.94 -41.58 -20.15
CA GLY A 403 4.99 -42.60 -20.14
C GLY A 403 5.36 -43.15 -18.75
N GLY A 404 4.72 -42.68 -17.67
CA GLY A 404 5.18 -42.94 -16.30
C GLY A 404 6.56 -42.36 -15.98
N ILE A 405 7.04 -41.40 -16.79
CA ILE A 405 8.40 -40.83 -16.69
C ILE A 405 8.50 -39.90 -15.48
N GLY A 406 7.50 -39.05 -15.28
CA GLY A 406 7.37 -38.16 -14.13
C GLY A 406 7.12 -38.93 -12.83
N GLU A 407 6.27 -39.95 -12.83
CA GLU A 407 6.01 -40.79 -11.65
C GLU A 407 7.30 -41.49 -11.18
N ASN A 408 7.94 -42.25 -12.07
CA ASN A 408 9.18 -42.97 -11.74
C ASN A 408 10.31 -42.00 -11.35
N PHE A 409 10.41 -40.85 -12.03
CA PHE A 409 11.35 -39.79 -11.63
C PHE A 409 11.10 -39.31 -10.20
N LEU A 410 9.87 -38.97 -9.81
CA LEU A 410 9.61 -38.43 -8.47
C LEU A 410 9.87 -39.47 -7.36
N LEU A 411 9.44 -40.72 -7.58
CA LEU A 411 9.65 -41.83 -6.65
C LEU A 411 11.14 -42.08 -6.39
N GLU A 412 11.94 -42.16 -7.45
CA GLU A 412 13.37 -42.39 -7.35
C GLU A 412 14.12 -41.14 -6.84
N PHE A 413 13.70 -39.94 -7.28
CA PHE A 413 14.37 -38.70 -6.95
C PHE A 413 14.37 -38.42 -5.46
N PHE A 414 13.21 -38.46 -4.78
CA PHE A 414 13.16 -38.10 -3.36
C PHE A 414 13.86 -39.15 -2.49
N ALA A 415 13.67 -40.45 -2.76
CA ALA A 415 14.38 -41.52 -2.07
C ALA A 415 15.91 -41.40 -2.21
N ALA A 416 16.40 -41.07 -3.39
CA ALA A 416 17.83 -40.83 -3.63
C ALA A 416 18.32 -39.47 -3.09
N TYR A 417 17.47 -38.44 -3.03
CA TYR A 417 17.85 -37.12 -2.51
C TYR A 417 18.06 -37.12 -0.99
N ASP A 418 17.46 -38.06 -0.28
CA ASP A 418 17.64 -38.26 1.16
C ASP A 418 18.76 -39.26 1.50
N SER A 419 19.18 -40.11 0.55
CA SER A 419 20.18 -41.18 0.78
C SER A 419 21.52 -41.00 0.04
N ASP A 420 21.52 -40.60 -1.23
CA ASP A 420 22.71 -40.41 -2.07
C ASP A 420 22.55 -39.22 -3.05
N ARG A 421 22.66 -38.01 -2.51
CA ARG A 421 22.69 -36.77 -3.31
C ARG A 421 23.80 -36.75 -4.38
N PRO A 422 25.04 -37.20 -4.13
CA PRO A 422 26.09 -37.28 -5.16
C PRO A 422 25.74 -38.20 -6.33
N GLY A 423 25.28 -39.42 -6.09
CA GLY A 423 24.91 -40.38 -7.14
C GLY A 423 23.68 -39.93 -7.91
N LEU A 424 22.67 -39.40 -7.23
CA LEU A 424 21.49 -38.78 -7.85
C LEU A 424 21.88 -37.66 -8.83
N ALA A 425 22.73 -36.73 -8.39
CA ALA A 425 23.21 -35.64 -9.23
C ALA A 425 24.00 -36.19 -10.44
N SER A 426 24.90 -37.15 -10.22
CA SER A 426 25.74 -37.76 -11.28
C SER A 426 24.93 -38.48 -12.37
N ARG A 427 23.70 -38.91 -12.06
CA ARG A 427 22.85 -39.72 -12.94
C ARG A 427 21.78 -38.91 -13.68
N LEU A 428 21.30 -37.80 -13.11
CA LEU A 428 20.18 -37.02 -13.65
C LEU A 428 20.54 -35.59 -14.08
N TYR A 429 21.72 -35.07 -13.74
CA TYR A 429 22.15 -33.71 -14.05
C TYR A 429 23.45 -33.72 -14.89
N ASP A 430 23.61 -32.69 -15.71
CA ASP A 430 24.75 -32.46 -16.60
C ASP A 430 25.24 -31.00 -16.58
N GLU A 431 26.29 -30.69 -17.36
CA GLU A 431 26.89 -29.35 -17.50
C GLU A 431 25.94 -28.22 -17.97
N ASP A 432 24.77 -28.55 -18.51
CA ASP A 432 23.76 -27.59 -18.94
C ASP A 432 22.56 -27.48 -17.97
N SER A 433 22.46 -28.42 -17.03
CA SER A 433 21.46 -28.47 -15.96
C SER A 433 21.64 -27.32 -14.98
N ARG A 434 20.53 -26.82 -14.43
CA ARG A 434 20.52 -25.62 -13.57
C ARG A 434 19.74 -25.88 -12.28
N PHE A 435 20.35 -25.56 -11.14
CA PHE A 435 19.69 -25.59 -9.83
C PHE A 435 19.63 -24.19 -9.23
N SER A 436 18.51 -23.85 -8.61
CA SER A 436 18.49 -22.73 -7.66
C SER A 436 17.46 -22.95 -6.56
N ILE A 437 17.78 -22.42 -5.38
CA ILE A 437 16.94 -22.49 -4.19
C ILE A 437 16.41 -21.10 -3.85
N SER A 438 15.17 -20.98 -3.39
CA SER A 438 14.55 -19.72 -2.95
C SER A 438 13.92 -19.92 -1.57
N VAL A 439 14.27 -19.05 -0.62
CA VAL A 439 13.67 -19.06 0.72
C VAL A 439 12.66 -17.92 0.82
N ASP A 440 11.43 -18.22 1.25
CA ASP A 440 10.52 -17.20 1.76
C ASP A 440 10.49 -17.21 3.30
N THR A 441 10.86 -16.06 3.87
CA THR A 441 10.84 -15.79 5.31
C THR A 441 9.62 -14.97 5.74
N ARG A 442 8.63 -14.76 4.86
CA ARG A 442 7.34 -14.09 5.16
C ARG A 442 6.15 -15.04 5.27
N ALA A 443 6.26 -16.27 4.79
CA ALA A 443 5.25 -17.30 4.98
C ALA A 443 4.87 -17.43 6.46
N ALA A 444 3.60 -17.16 6.77
CA ALA A 444 3.07 -17.32 8.12
C ALA A 444 3.23 -18.79 8.56
N PRO A 445 3.67 -19.06 9.80
CA PRO A 445 3.59 -20.40 10.36
C PRO A 445 2.11 -20.81 10.48
N ASP A 446 1.84 -22.11 10.39
CA ASP A 446 0.61 -22.67 10.93
C ASP A 446 0.54 -22.35 12.45
N PRO A 447 -0.56 -21.78 12.97
CA PRO A 447 -0.68 -21.44 14.39
C PRO A 447 -0.46 -22.61 15.36
N ASN A 448 -0.63 -23.85 14.90
CA ASN A 448 -0.47 -25.07 15.70
C ASN A 448 0.90 -25.75 15.49
N ALA A 449 1.78 -25.19 14.65
CA ALA A 449 3.09 -25.78 14.37
C ALA A 449 4.13 -25.46 15.45
N ALA A 450 5.14 -26.33 15.53
CA ALA A 450 6.35 -26.08 16.31
C ALA A 450 7.11 -24.84 15.81
N ALA A 451 7.97 -24.29 16.67
CA ALA A 451 8.75 -23.08 16.36
C ALA A 451 9.57 -23.23 15.06
N PRO A 452 9.57 -22.22 14.15
CA PRO A 452 10.21 -22.34 12.85
C PRO A 452 11.71 -22.64 12.90
N MET A 453 12.14 -23.68 12.17
CA MET A 453 13.55 -24.05 12.02
C MET A 453 14.40 -22.93 11.40
N SER A 454 15.61 -22.73 11.93
CA SER A 454 16.54 -21.66 11.51
C SER A 454 16.84 -21.68 10.01
N TRP A 455 16.83 -20.52 9.35
CA TRP A 455 17.14 -20.40 7.92
C TRP A 455 18.63 -20.33 7.59
N ALA A 456 19.52 -20.41 8.59
CA ALA A 456 20.96 -20.11 8.45
C ALA A 456 21.67 -20.94 7.36
N SER A 457 21.34 -22.22 7.25
CA SER A 457 21.93 -23.15 6.26
C SER A 457 21.46 -22.84 4.83
N TYR A 458 20.21 -22.40 4.65
CA TYR A 458 19.60 -22.13 3.34
C TYR A 458 19.82 -20.70 2.82
N ILE A 459 19.85 -19.69 3.71
CA ILE A 459 19.81 -18.27 3.33
C ILE A 459 21.07 -17.80 2.57
N LYS A 460 22.19 -18.51 2.74
CA LYS A 460 23.45 -18.31 2.01
C LYS A 460 23.34 -18.69 0.53
N LEU A 461 22.51 -19.69 0.21
CA LEU A 461 22.27 -20.15 -1.17
C LEU A 461 21.02 -19.54 -1.80
N SER A 462 20.06 -19.07 -0.99
CA SER A 462 18.78 -18.51 -1.44
C SER A 462 18.93 -17.45 -2.54
N ARG A 463 18.21 -17.62 -3.66
CA ARG A 463 18.18 -16.78 -4.85
C ARG A 463 16.82 -16.07 -4.98
N ASN A 464 16.18 -15.72 -3.86
CA ASN A 464 14.90 -14.99 -3.86
C ASN A 464 15.09 -13.58 -4.44
N LEU A 465 14.70 -13.38 -5.70
CA LEU A 465 14.92 -12.14 -6.46
C LEU A 465 14.14 -10.93 -5.90
N THR A 466 13.09 -11.15 -5.10
CA THR A 466 12.33 -10.09 -4.40
C THR A 466 13.07 -9.53 -3.18
N LYS A 467 14.04 -10.28 -2.66
CA LYS A 467 14.85 -9.93 -1.48
C LYS A 467 16.25 -9.50 -1.89
N ILE A 468 16.83 -10.18 -2.87
CA ILE A 468 18.18 -9.93 -3.39
C ILE A 468 18.06 -9.03 -4.60
N THR A 469 18.43 -7.76 -4.46
CA THR A 469 18.43 -6.76 -5.53
C THR A 469 19.72 -6.77 -6.35
N MET A 470 20.86 -6.99 -5.70
CA MET A 470 22.20 -6.90 -6.29
C MET A 470 22.44 -7.94 -7.40
N PRO A 471 22.99 -7.57 -8.58
CA PRO A 471 23.21 -8.50 -9.69
C PRO A 471 24.13 -9.69 -9.38
N ASN A 472 25.30 -9.46 -8.76
CA ASN A 472 26.31 -10.51 -8.59
C ASN A 472 25.79 -11.71 -7.77
N PRO A 473 25.12 -11.54 -6.61
CA PRO A 473 24.49 -12.66 -5.90
C PRO A 473 23.35 -13.34 -6.68
N ARG A 474 22.62 -12.63 -7.57
CA ARG A 474 21.57 -13.24 -8.43
C ARG A 474 22.16 -14.17 -9.50
N ILE A 475 23.39 -13.91 -9.93
CA ILE A 475 24.15 -14.73 -10.88
C ILE A 475 24.81 -15.89 -10.13
N GLN A 476 25.58 -15.61 -9.08
CA GLN A 476 26.35 -16.60 -8.32
C GLN A 476 25.50 -17.69 -7.63
N ARG A 477 24.24 -17.42 -7.33
CA ARG A 477 23.31 -18.37 -6.68
C ARG A 477 22.44 -19.16 -7.67
N LEU A 478 22.76 -19.10 -8.96
CA LEU A 478 22.25 -20.01 -9.99
C LEU A 478 23.35 -21.05 -10.29
N PHE A 479 23.23 -22.23 -9.70
CA PHE A 479 24.20 -23.30 -9.84
C PHE A 479 24.00 -23.97 -11.22
N ARG A 480 25.08 -24.20 -11.96
CA ARG A 480 25.06 -24.84 -13.28
C ARG A 480 26.13 -25.92 -13.32
N GLY A 481 25.77 -27.07 -13.89
CA GLY A 481 26.67 -28.21 -14.03
C GLY A 481 26.75 -29.06 -12.77
N THR A 482 26.91 -30.37 -12.97
CA THR A 482 26.70 -31.40 -11.95
C THR A 482 27.56 -31.18 -10.71
N ALA A 483 28.82 -30.78 -10.89
CA ALA A 483 29.73 -30.46 -9.79
C ALA A 483 29.24 -29.27 -8.94
N SER A 484 28.79 -28.19 -9.56
CA SER A 484 28.27 -27.00 -8.84
C SER A 484 26.99 -27.32 -8.06
N ILE A 485 26.14 -28.17 -8.63
CA ILE A 485 24.90 -28.63 -7.99
C ILE A 485 25.20 -29.55 -6.80
N GLN A 486 26.13 -30.49 -6.95
CA GLN A 486 26.62 -31.33 -5.85
C GLN A 486 27.22 -30.49 -4.71
N ASP A 487 28.07 -29.50 -5.02
CA ASP A 487 28.68 -28.64 -4.00
C ASP A 487 27.65 -27.78 -3.25
N ALA A 488 26.61 -27.29 -3.93
CA ALA A 488 25.48 -26.67 -3.26
C ALA A 488 24.76 -27.67 -2.33
N TRP A 489 24.45 -28.87 -2.83
CA TRP A 489 23.71 -29.92 -2.10
C TRP A 489 24.46 -30.47 -0.88
N LYS A 490 25.80 -30.48 -0.88
CA LYS A 490 26.65 -30.82 0.28
C LYS A 490 26.47 -29.84 1.46
N THR A 491 26.05 -28.60 1.19
CA THR A 491 25.85 -27.57 2.23
C THR A 491 24.40 -27.46 2.72
N LEU A 492 23.48 -28.23 2.13
CA LEU A 492 22.09 -28.31 2.56
C LEU A 492 21.93 -29.37 3.67
N PRO A 493 21.13 -29.10 4.72
CA PRO A 493 20.75 -30.09 5.73
C PRO A 493 20.31 -31.43 5.13
N LEU A 494 20.53 -32.53 5.87
CA LEU A 494 19.92 -33.82 5.52
C LEU A 494 18.40 -33.73 5.68
N THR A 495 17.69 -34.43 4.80
CA THR A 495 16.23 -34.38 4.68
C THR A 495 15.65 -35.78 4.76
N ARG A 496 14.38 -35.86 5.13
CA ARG A 496 13.54 -37.05 5.02
C ARG A 496 12.16 -36.64 4.50
N HIS A 497 11.86 -37.03 3.29
CA HIS A 497 10.57 -36.85 2.65
C HIS A 497 9.63 -38.01 3.06
N PRO A 498 8.31 -37.77 3.18
CA PRO A 498 7.31 -38.83 3.28
C PRO A 498 7.39 -39.84 2.13
N ASP A 499 6.98 -41.09 2.36
CA ASP A 499 6.87 -42.05 1.25
C ASP A 499 5.65 -41.70 0.39
N ILE A 500 5.90 -41.31 -0.86
CA ILE A 500 4.88 -40.89 -1.83
C ILE A 500 3.79 -41.95 -2.04
N LYS A 501 4.11 -43.24 -1.91
CA LYS A 501 3.15 -44.35 -2.10
C LYS A 501 2.29 -44.63 -0.87
N VAL A 502 2.70 -44.16 0.31
CA VAL A 502 2.01 -44.38 1.59
C VAL A 502 1.31 -43.11 2.08
N GLU A 503 1.93 -41.95 1.87
CA GLU A 503 1.54 -40.65 2.43
C GLU A 503 1.29 -39.60 1.32
N ILE A 504 0.67 -40.03 0.20
CA ILE A 504 0.37 -39.15 -0.96
C ILE A 504 -0.39 -37.87 -0.58
N ASN A 505 -1.18 -37.91 0.49
CA ASN A 505 -1.92 -36.78 1.05
C ASN A 505 -1.03 -35.67 1.64
N LYS A 506 0.27 -35.91 1.83
CA LYS A 506 1.28 -34.90 2.19
C LYS A 506 1.86 -34.17 0.98
N TYR A 507 1.36 -34.45 -0.23
CA TYR A 507 1.81 -33.84 -1.47
C TYR A 507 0.67 -33.28 -2.31
N ILE A 508 1.00 -32.30 -3.15
CA ILE A 508 0.21 -31.91 -4.32
C ILE A 508 1.20 -31.90 -5.49
N MET A 509 0.91 -32.67 -6.54
CA MET A 509 1.84 -32.92 -7.64
C MET A 509 1.15 -32.69 -8.99
N ASP A 510 1.65 -31.73 -9.76
CA ASP A 510 1.21 -31.49 -11.13
C ASP A 510 2.30 -31.91 -12.11
N CYS A 511 1.91 -32.50 -13.24
CA CYS A 511 2.84 -32.92 -14.29
C CYS A 511 2.23 -32.63 -15.66
N HIS A 512 2.95 -31.88 -16.50
CA HIS A 512 2.46 -31.48 -17.82
C HIS A 512 3.52 -31.69 -18.90
N PRO A 513 3.13 -32.06 -20.14
CA PRO A 513 4.03 -32.08 -21.28
C PRO A 513 4.55 -30.67 -21.58
N LEU A 514 5.85 -30.54 -21.81
CA LEU A 514 6.53 -29.30 -22.14
C LEU A 514 7.29 -29.46 -23.46
N GLN A 515 6.91 -28.70 -24.47
CA GLN A 515 7.49 -28.78 -25.82
C GLN A 515 8.60 -27.75 -26.03
N GLY A 516 9.48 -28.00 -27.01
CA GLY A 516 10.49 -27.04 -27.45
C GLY A 516 11.69 -26.91 -26.51
N LEU A 517 12.01 -27.96 -25.73
CA LEU A 517 13.27 -28.04 -25.00
C LEU A 517 14.45 -28.18 -25.99
N VAL A 518 15.64 -27.72 -25.59
CA VAL A 518 16.84 -27.85 -26.43
C VAL A 518 17.26 -29.32 -26.52
N ASP A 519 17.34 -29.84 -27.75
CA ASP A 519 17.81 -31.19 -28.03
C ASP A 519 19.28 -31.38 -27.62
N PRO A 520 19.60 -32.25 -26.65
CA PRO A 520 20.98 -32.50 -26.22
C PRO A 520 21.85 -33.22 -27.26
N SER A 521 21.24 -33.84 -28.27
CA SER A 521 21.94 -34.46 -29.41
C SER A 521 22.20 -33.49 -30.57
N GLY A 522 21.52 -32.34 -30.57
CA GLY A 522 21.60 -31.34 -31.65
C GLY A 522 20.94 -31.74 -32.98
N GLN A 523 20.22 -32.87 -33.06
CA GLN A 523 19.59 -33.34 -34.29
C GLN A 523 18.28 -32.57 -34.61
N SER A 524 17.53 -32.19 -33.58
CA SER A 524 16.21 -31.59 -33.66
C SER A 524 16.28 -30.08 -33.47
N SER A 525 16.41 -29.32 -34.57
CA SER A 525 16.52 -27.86 -34.55
C SER A 525 15.23 -27.13 -34.08
N GLY A 526 14.09 -27.81 -34.10
CA GLY A 526 12.83 -27.35 -33.50
C GLY A 526 12.71 -27.61 -31.99
N GLY A 527 13.72 -28.25 -31.38
CA GLY A 527 13.66 -28.75 -30.01
C GLY A 527 13.00 -30.13 -29.89
N VAL A 528 12.81 -30.56 -28.65
CA VAL A 528 12.25 -31.86 -28.25
C VAL A 528 11.19 -31.69 -27.15
N ASP A 529 10.34 -32.70 -26.99
CA ASP A 529 9.38 -32.77 -25.90
C ASP A 529 10.04 -33.22 -24.58
N GLY A 530 9.38 -32.87 -23.47
CA GLY A 530 9.73 -33.26 -22.12
C GLY A 530 8.58 -33.02 -21.15
N LEU A 531 8.87 -32.89 -19.86
CA LEU A 531 7.86 -32.66 -18.81
C LEU A 531 8.24 -31.45 -17.96
N ILE A 532 7.24 -30.69 -17.52
CA ILE A 532 7.35 -29.83 -16.33
C ILE A 532 6.60 -30.51 -15.18
N VAL A 533 7.25 -30.59 -14.02
CA VAL A 533 6.71 -31.27 -12.84
C VAL A 533 6.80 -30.33 -11.64
N ALA A 534 5.67 -30.03 -11.01
CA ALA A 534 5.59 -29.19 -9.82
C ALA A 534 5.17 -30.04 -8.62
N VAL A 535 5.98 -30.03 -7.56
CA VAL A 535 5.73 -30.79 -6.33
C VAL A 535 5.68 -29.85 -5.14
N HIS A 536 4.52 -29.76 -4.51
CA HIS A 536 4.32 -29.14 -3.21
C HIS A 536 4.27 -30.25 -2.17
N GLY A 537 4.97 -30.08 -1.04
CA GLY A 537 5.09 -31.15 -0.03
C GLY A 537 5.65 -30.66 1.31
N GLU A 538 5.75 -31.58 2.26
CA GLU A 538 6.56 -31.42 3.48
C GLU A 538 7.82 -32.29 3.44
N PHE A 539 8.83 -31.92 4.23
CA PHE A 539 9.91 -32.82 4.63
C PHE A 539 10.34 -32.53 6.08
N GLU A 540 10.94 -33.53 6.71
CA GLU A 540 11.70 -33.38 7.95
C GLU A 540 13.17 -33.08 7.60
N GLU A 541 13.83 -32.25 8.40
CA GLU A 541 15.25 -31.95 8.30
C GLU A 541 15.93 -32.03 9.67
N GLN A 542 17.26 -32.17 9.65
CA GLN A 542 18.10 -32.02 10.84
C GLN A 542 19.12 -30.90 10.61
N ASP A 543 19.13 -29.87 11.46
CA ASP A 543 20.13 -28.79 11.36
C ASP A 543 21.52 -29.32 11.75
N PRO A 544 22.54 -29.17 10.87
CA PRO A 544 23.85 -29.79 11.07
C PRO A 544 24.73 -29.13 12.15
N ASN A 545 24.29 -28.01 12.74
CA ASN A 545 25.03 -27.27 13.76
C ASN A 545 24.49 -27.55 15.17
N THR A 546 23.19 -27.83 15.27
CA THR A 546 22.45 -27.98 16.53
C THR A 546 21.87 -29.38 16.74
N ASN A 547 21.86 -30.22 15.70
CA ASN A 547 21.18 -31.51 15.63
C ASN A 547 19.65 -31.46 15.85
N ALA A 548 19.06 -30.27 15.95
CA ALA A 548 17.62 -30.07 16.09
C ALA A 548 16.91 -30.57 14.83
N THR A 549 15.82 -31.31 15.03
CA THR A 549 14.94 -31.78 13.95
C THR A 549 13.69 -30.93 13.86
N GLY A 550 13.14 -30.80 12.65
CA GLY A 550 11.89 -30.09 12.43
C GLY A 550 11.39 -30.22 10.99
N LYS A 551 10.17 -29.74 10.74
CA LYS A 551 9.56 -29.79 9.41
C LYS A 551 9.74 -28.48 8.63
N ARG A 552 9.75 -28.59 7.30
CA ARG A 552 9.47 -27.48 6.38
C ARG A 552 8.46 -27.89 5.32
N SER A 553 7.78 -26.89 4.76
CA SER A 553 6.97 -27.09 3.56
C SER A 553 7.71 -26.50 2.36
N PHE A 554 7.70 -27.23 1.25
CA PHE A 554 8.45 -26.89 0.04
C PHE A 554 7.55 -26.80 -1.19
N SER A 555 8.11 -26.28 -2.26
CA SER A 555 7.51 -26.27 -3.60
C SER A 555 8.64 -26.33 -4.62
N ARG A 556 8.85 -27.49 -5.23
CA ARG A 556 9.98 -27.79 -6.12
C ARG A 556 9.46 -28.00 -7.54
N THR A 557 10.03 -27.28 -8.50
CA THR A 557 9.68 -27.40 -9.92
C THR A 557 10.85 -27.96 -10.70
N PHE A 558 10.61 -29.07 -11.40
CA PHE A 558 11.56 -29.70 -12.30
C PHE A 558 11.14 -29.47 -13.75
N VAL A 559 12.13 -29.32 -14.62
CA VAL A 559 11.98 -29.44 -16.07
C VAL A 559 12.79 -30.65 -16.51
N LEU A 560 12.11 -31.68 -16.99
CA LEU A 560 12.69 -32.93 -17.47
C LEU A 560 12.74 -32.91 -19.00
N GLY A 561 13.86 -33.35 -19.56
CA GLY A 561 14.02 -33.61 -21.00
C GLY A 561 14.78 -34.92 -21.22
N PRO A 562 15.05 -35.29 -22.48
CA PRO A 562 15.85 -36.48 -22.79
C PRO A 562 17.28 -36.36 -22.26
N GLY A 563 17.89 -37.53 -21.98
CA GLY A 563 19.31 -37.67 -21.65
C GLY A 563 20.23 -37.23 -22.80
N LYS A 564 21.50 -36.96 -22.48
CA LYS A 564 22.55 -36.83 -23.50
C LYS A 564 22.88 -38.23 -24.05
N PRO A 565 23.32 -38.38 -25.31
CA PRO A 565 23.72 -39.69 -25.83
C PRO A 565 24.77 -40.37 -24.94
N GLY A 566 24.43 -41.55 -24.39
CA GLY A 566 25.26 -42.27 -23.41
C GLY A 566 25.09 -41.84 -21.94
N GLN A 567 24.21 -40.89 -21.63
CA GLN A 567 23.93 -40.39 -20.28
C GLN A 567 22.42 -40.45 -19.97
N GLY A 568 21.97 -41.66 -19.59
CA GLY A 568 20.60 -41.92 -19.11
C GLY A 568 19.52 -41.80 -20.18
N VAL A 569 18.27 -41.99 -19.75
CA VAL A 569 17.06 -41.76 -20.59
C VAL A 569 16.54 -40.34 -20.41
N ILE A 570 16.66 -39.78 -19.20
CA ILE A 570 16.13 -38.47 -18.80
C ILE A 570 17.21 -37.57 -18.19
N ARG A 571 16.95 -36.26 -18.20
CA ARG A 571 17.82 -35.20 -17.67
C ARG A 571 17.01 -34.10 -17.01
N VAL A 572 17.44 -33.62 -15.85
CA VAL A 572 16.86 -32.46 -15.15
C VAL A 572 17.44 -31.17 -15.72
N VAL A 573 16.80 -30.62 -16.75
CA VAL A 573 17.20 -29.37 -17.42
C VAL A 573 17.21 -28.19 -16.44
N SER A 574 16.23 -28.15 -15.52
CA SER A 574 16.11 -27.11 -14.49
C SER A 574 15.46 -27.68 -13.23
N ASP A 575 15.96 -27.26 -12.06
CA ASP A 575 15.46 -27.60 -10.73
C ASP A 575 15.36 -26.32 -9.89
N MET A 576 14.15 -25.99 -9.45
CA MET A 576 13.84 -24.79 -8.69
C MET A 576 13.15 -25.16 -7.38
N LEU A 577 13.91 -25.16 -6.28
CA LEU A 577 13.41 -25.47 -4.95
C LEU A 577 13.00 -24.20 -4.20
N SER A 578 11.71 -24.01 -3.93
CA SER A 578 11.22 -22.98 -3.01
C SER A 578 10.95 -23.58 -1.63
N LEU A 579 11.46 -22.95 -0.57
CA LEU A 579 11.23 -23.33 0.83
C LEU A 579 10.48 -22.24 1.58
N ARG A 580 9.56 -22.67 2.46
CA ARG A 580 8.84 -21.82 3.41
C ARG A 580 8.79 -22.48 4.79
N THR A 581 8.32 -21.73 5.79
CA THR A 581 7.95 -22.26 7.11
C THR A 581 6.96 -23.43 6.94
N TYR A 582 6.97 -24.40 7.85
CA TYR A 582 5.99 -25.48 7.81
C TYR A 582 4.55 -24.93 7.89
N SER A 583 3.73 -25.44 6.97
CA SER A 583 2.30 -25.20 6.86
C SER A 583 1.66 -26.48 6.30
N LEU A 584 0.55 -26.93 6.87
CA LEU A 584 -0.26 -28.00 6.25
C LEU A 584 -0.62 -27.64 4.80
N LEU A 585 -0.63 -28.65 3.92
CA LEU A 585 -1.21 -28.50 2.58
C LEU A 585 -2.75 -28.60 2.66
N PRO A 586 -3.50 -27.93 1.77
CA PRO A 586 -4.93 -28.17 1.65
C PRO A 586 -5.17 -29.63 1.23
N ASN A 587 -6.12 -30.30 1.86
CA ASN A 587 -6.45 -31.68 1.52
C ASN A 587 -7.28 -31.74 0.22
N VAL A 588 -6.60 -31.69 -0.92
CA VAL A 588 -7.21 -31.78 -2.27
C VAL A 588 -7.72 -33.19 -2.63
N PHE A 589 -7.51 -34.18 -1.74
CA PHE A 589 -8.02 -35.55 -1.87
C PHE A 589 -9.30 -35.78 -1.06
N ALA A 590 -9.70 -34.84 -0.19
CA ALA A 590 -11.04 -34.84 0.36
C ALA A 590 -12.05 -34.57 -0.76
N ALA A 591 -13.17 -35.31 -0.77
CA ALA A 591 -14.35 -34.85 -1.48
C ALA A 591 -14.68 -33.41 -1.03
N PRO A 592 -15.14 -32.53 -1.93
CA PRO A 592 -15.44 -31.15 -1.56
C PRO A 592 -16.43 -31.17 -0.40
N ALA A 593 -15.98 -30.69 0.76
CA ALA A 593 -16.76 -30.77 1.99
C ALA A 593 -18.10 -30.09 1.73
N SER A 594 -19.19 -30.86 1.87
CA SER A 594 -20.54 -30.29 1.93
C SER A 594 -20.52 -29.24 3.02
N ILE A 595 -20.56 -27.97 2.62
CA ILE A 595 -20.41 -26.85 3.55
C ILE A 595 -21.45 -27.07 4.64
N PRO A 596 -21.08 -27.10 5.93
CA PRO A 596 -22.04 -27.21 7.01
C PRO A 596 -22.80 -25.89 7.08
N THR A 597 -23.79 -25.74 6.21
CA THR A 597 -24.85 -24.74 6.33
C THR A 597 -25.57 -25.04 7.63
N THR A 598 -25.22 -24.32 8.69
CA THR A 598 -25.98 -24.30 9.95
C THR A 598 -27.20 -23.39 9.80
N ALA A 599 -28.02 -23.67 8.77
CA ALA A 599 -29.23 -22.94 8.41
C ALA A 599 -30.27 -23.69 7.50
N PRO A 600 -30.22 -25.02 7.20
CA PRO A 600 -31.07 -25.55 6.12
C PRO A 600 -32.52 -25.73 6.59
N ALA A 601 -32.70 -26.15 7.85
CA ALA A 601 -34.00 -26.56 8.40
C ALA A 601 -35.05 -25.44 8.32
N ASP A 602 -34.74 -24.23 8.77
CA ASP A 602 -35.71 -23.12 8.77
C ASP A 602 -36.08 -22.67 7.35
N GLN A 603 -35.10 -22.64 6.43
CA GLN A 603 -35.32 -22.25 5.04
C GLN A 603 -36.11 -23.33 4.29
N HIS A 604 -35.82 -24.61 4.53
CA HIS A 604 -36.56 -25.75 4.00
C HIS A 604 -38.01 -25.78 4.55
N GLN A 605 -38.20 -25.54 5.84
CA GLN A 605 -39.51 -25.49 6.47
C GLN A 605 -40.37 -24.34 5.91
N ALA A 606 -39.75 -23.19 5.61
CA ALA A 606 -40.42 -22.08 4.91
C ALA A 606 -40.86 -22.48 3.49
N MET A 607 -39.99 -23.13 2.70
CA MET A 607 -40.34 -23.62 1.36
C MET A 607 -41.47 -24.68 1.39
N ILE A 608 -41.43 -25.63 2.33
CA ILE A 608 -42.52 -26.61 2.53
C ILE A 608 -43.83 -25.87 2.80
N THR A 609 -43.82 -24.89 3.71
CA THR A 609 -45.01 -24.15 4.15
C THR A 609 -45.63 -23.36 2.99
N GLU A 610 -44.82 -22.65 2.20
CA GLU A 610 -45.30 -21.90 1.04
C GLU A 610 -45.75 -22.83 -0.11
N LEU A 611 -45.09 -23.98 -0.32
CA LEU A 611 -45.51 -24.95 -1.33
C LEU A 611 -46.85 -25.61 -0.96
N CYS A 612 -47.06 -25.97 0.32
CA CYS A 612 -48.36 -26.44 0.82
C CYS A 612 -49.46 -25.41 0.52
N LYS A 613 -49.19 -24.14 0.83
CA LYS A 613 -50.11 -23.00 0.63
C LYS A 613 -50.47 -22.75 -0.84
N GLN A 614 -49.56 -22.97 -1.78
CA GLN A 614 -49.84 -22.77 -3.21
C GLN A 614 -50.41 -24.00 -3.92
N THR A 615 -50.09 -25.22 -3.46
CA THR A 615 -50.47 -26.47 -4.13
C THR A 615 -51.67 -27.18 -3.50
N GLY A 616 -51.96 -26.91 -2.23
CA GLY A 616 -52.92 -27.67 -1.41
C GLY A 616 -52.38 -29.01 -0.90
N MET A 617 -51.09 -29.32 -1.15
CA MET A 617 -50.48 -30.57 -0.67
C MET A 617 -50.24 -30.56 0.84
N THR A 618 -50.13 -31.76 1.42
CA THR A 618 -49.66 -31.95 2.79
C THR A 618 -48.14 -31.67 2.90
N PRO A 619 -47.62 -31.33 4.10
CA PRO A 619 -46.19 -31.03 4.29
C PRO A 619 -45.25 -32.12 3.79
N GLN A 620 -45.62 -33.39 4.02
CA GLN A 620 -44.82 -34.57 3.63
C GLN A 620 -44.67 -34.68 2.10
N TYR A 621 -45.75 -34.47 1.35
CA TYR A 621 -45.70 -34.51 -0.12
C TYR A 621 -45.02 -33.27 -0.70
N SER A 622 -45.16 -32.10 -0.06
CA SER A 622 -44.41 -30.89 -0.42
C SER A 622 -42.90 -31.06 -0.23
N GLU A 623 -42.47 -31.66 0.89
CA GLU A 623 -41.07 -32.01 1.16
C GLU A 623 -40.53 -33.02 0.13
N MET A 624 -41.31 -34.05 -0.23
CA MET A 624 -40.94 -35.01 -1.28
C MET A 624 -40.79 -34.34 -2.65
N CYS A 625 -41.65 -33.38 -3.01
CA CYS A 625 -41.53 -32.62 -4.26
C CYS A 625 -40.29 -31.73 -4.27
N LEU A 626 -40.03 -30.95 -3.20
CA LEU A 626 -38.84 -30.11 -3.08
C LEU A 626 -37.54 -30.95 -3.11
N THR A 627 -37.54 -32.10 -2.44
CA THR A 627 -36.38 -33.02 -2.43
C THR A 627 -36.08 -33.56 -3.83
N GLN A 628 -37.09 -33.87 -4.65
CA GLN A 628 -36.90 -34.35 -6.03
C GLN A 628 -36.26 -33.31 -6.97
N VAL A 629 -36.38 -32.00 -6.65
CA VAL A 629 -35.81 -30.90 -7.45
C VAL A 629 -34.64 -30.20 -6.76
N ASN A 630 -34.03 -30.84 -5.74
CA ASN A 630 -32.92 -30.27 -4.96
C ASN A 630 -33.26 -28.87 -4.39
N TRP A 631 -34.49 -28.72 -3.89
CA TRP A 631 -35.04 -27.53 -3.23
C TRP A 631 -35.24 -26.28 -4.12
N GLU A 632 -35.27 -26.44 -5.45
CA GLU A 632 -35.71 -25.42 -6.39
C GLU A 632 -37.25 -25.24 -6.40
N PHE A 633 -37.75 -24.21 -5.71
CA PHE A 633 -39.19 -23.98 -5.49
C PHE A 633 -40.01 -23.90 -6.78
N ASP A 634 -39.54 -23.14 -7.78
CA ASP A 634 -40.26 -22.98 -9.06
C ASP A 634 -40.34 -24.32 -9.84
N GLN A 635 -39.31 -25.16 -9.74
CA GLN A 635 -39.31 -26.49 -10.36
C GLN A 635 -40.25 -27.45 -9.62
N ALA A 636 -40.37 -27.34 -8.29
CA ALA A 636 -41.34 -28.11 -7.51
C ALA A 636 -42.78 -27.79 -7.93
N LEU A 637 -43.09 -26.51 -8.20
CA LEU A 637 -44.40 -26.10 -8.74
C LEU A 637 -44.66 -26.66 -10.15
N VAL A 638 -43.66 -26.70 -11.04
CA VAL A 638 -43.82 -27.31 -12.38
C VAL A 638 -44.11 -28.81 -12.26
N ILE A 639 -43.26 -29.56 -11.55
CA ILE A 639 -43.45 -31.02 -11.39
C ILE A 639 -44.75 -31.35 -10.65
N PHE A 640 -45.17 -30.53 -9.68
CA PHE A 640 -46.47 -30.65 -9.05
C PHE A 640 -47.60 -30.54 -10.09
N ASN A 641 -47.61 -29.51 -10.92
CA ASN A 641 -48.68 -29.31 -11.91
C ASN A 641 -48.71 -30.42 -12.97
N GLU A 642 -47.56 -30.95 -13.39
CA GLU A 642 -47.47 -32.10 -14.29
C GLU A 642 -48.02 -33.39 -13.66
N LYS A 643 -47.67 -33.67 -12.39
CA LYS A 643 -48.02 -34.92 -11.70
C LYS A 643 -49.33 -34.84 -10.89
N LYS A 644 -50.01 -33.69 -10.84
CA LYS A 644 -51.21 -33.45 -10.02
C LYS A 644 -52.33 -34.48 -10.22
N SER A 645 -52.47 -35.01 -11.44
CA SER A 645 -53.45 -36.04 -11.81
C SER A 645 -53.05 -37.47 -11.41
N GLN A 646 -51.83 -37.68 -10.93
CA GLN A 646 -51.25 -38.98 -10.55
C GLN A 646 -50.98 -39.09 -9.04
N LEU A 647 -51.16 -38.01 -8.27
CA LEU A 647 -51.00 -37.99 -6.83
C LEU A 647 -52.23 -38.63 -6.14
N PRO A 648 -52.05 -39.42 -5.07
CA PRO A 648 -53.15 -39.98 -4.30
C PRO A 648 -53.93 -38.88 -3.53
N ALA A 649 -55.16 -39.17 -3.13
CA ALA A 649 -55.99 -38.21 -2.37
C ALA A 649 -55.32 -37.76 -1.06
N GLU A 650 -54.53 -38.64 -0.42
CA GLU A 650 -53.75 -38.39 0.79
C GLU A 650 -52.60 -37.37 0.60
N ALA A 651 -52.24 -37.05 -0.64
CA ALA A 651 -51.26 -36.02 -0.94
C ALA A 651 -51.79 -34.60 -0.66
N PHE A 652 -53.11 -34.43 -0.53
CA PHE A 652 -53.78 -33.14 -0.39
C PHE A 652 -54.40 -32.96 0.99
N ALA A 653 -54.35 -31.74 1.52
CA ALA A 653 -54.98 -31.42 2.79
C ALA A 653 -56.50 -31.50 2.69
N THR A 654 -57.12 -32.34 3.52
CA THR A 654 -58.58 -32.47 3.60
C THR A 654 -59.19 -31.18 4.18
N MET A 655 -60.05 -30.51 3.41
CA MET A 655 -60.83 -29.39 3.94
C MET A 655 -61.82 -29.90 4.99
N VAL A 656 -61.48 -29.69 6.27
CA VAL A 656 -62.49 -29.66 7.34
C VAL A 656 -63.26 -28.36 7.20
N GLY A 657 -64.57 -28.46 6.97
CA GLY A 657 -65.43 -27.29 6.78
C GLY A 657 -65.86 -26.65 8.10
N SER A 658 -65.80 -25.30 8.12
CA SER A 658 -66.44 -24.36 9.07
C SER A 658 -66.32 -24.68 10.56
#